data_AF-A0AAD5HNR8-F1
#
_entry.id   AF-A0AAD5HNR8-F1
#
_cell.length_a   1.000
_cell.length_b   1.000
_cell.length_c   1.000
_cell.angle_alpha   90.00
_cell.angle_beta   90.00
_cell.angle_gamma   90.00
#
_symmetry.space_group_name_H-M   'P 1'
#
loop_
_entity.id
_entity.type
_entity.pdbx_description
1 polymer ?
#
loop_
_entity_poly.entity_id
_entity_poly.type
_entity_poly.pdbx_seq_one_letter_code
_entity_poly.pdbx_strand_id
1 'polypeptide(L)'
;MSADTSHIMHYALLIGIAWYPGEKKSLEGCVNDVQDLERRLRKHRQNLDIKTLTASPVDPARPVAPESCHPIEDEAFLPTYDNVLLNLNSIFSRASSGDFVYIHFSGHGTTVTPTSHGDRKPGASTGDLALVLLEKGKLDTHYLHGQELGVLLKAAVDKGLKLTLVLDCCYSGSVVRNDEVARCLPYDPEVDKKYPPFQWPAALTSDSAVHYPTKRGASMGVSWLINPTGYTVFAACGPSETSGEISINGKHHGILSWFLIRAFGKMGRVGGRPHHIYAYLCARFGERNNPDQKPMLYGSKRLGFFEDLTAELYAAPIPIIRDGRLLLLDAGEAHGVCKGDKFSLCSVDDDESEDATRKKEIFEVAKVRSLVSELSAVSPRSTSSSGMMATALSHSSLRKYPVKLQVPSQSNHAWRTAIHERPSLHVTMGDATPRDLFTFHVTVISQESYQIRDASNNLLANLPPPISDLEEDPSFLMDIIEHLVRYEMVKNIFNKAPSQKFIESFHVQLCDETSGRTFLPGCLRDRLLHPPCSHPECVVEIEEDAELCLVVRNEGGKGQNLSLHVYNLDAFWEVENMLRGDHHILPPPKTNINEKDFPSGTNGEWRQTMEMTIPQELKDRGETQCEDIIKFFITRQPTSFMSLELPPIGDICDRRKPKSSRGGSQRYESDDWAVLNFRIRTMAK
;
A
#
# COMPACT_ATOMS: atom_id res chain seq x y z
N MET A 1 -18.33 -9.58 -22.92
CA MET A 1 -18.41 -8.52 -23.95
C MET A 1 -17.09 -7.79 -23.95
N SER A 2 -16.47 -7.54 -25.11
CA SER A 2 -15.29 -6.68 -25.19
C SER A 2 -15.71 -5.22 -25.01
N ALA A 3 -15.12 -4.52 -24.05
CA ALA A 3 -15.26 -3.07 -23.98
C ALA A 3 -14.60 -2.43 -25.22
N ASP A 4 -15.25 -1.43 -25.81
CA ASP A 4 -14.70 -0.69 -26.94
C ASP A 4 -13.62 0.28 -26.46
N THR A 5 -12.36 -0.11 -26.64
CA THR A 5 -11.20 0.65 -26.15
C THR A 5 -10.92 1.92 -26.95
N SER A 6 -11.67 2.19 -28.03
CA SER A 6 -11.46 3.37 -28.89
C SER A 6 -11.81 4.72 -28.23
N HIS A 7 -12.53 4.71 -27.10
CA HIS A 7 -13.12 5.91 -26.51
C HIS A 7 -12.59 6.31 -25.12
N ILE A 8 -11.62 5.60 -24.53
CA ILE A 8 -11.09 5.92 -23.19
C ILE A 8 -10.36 7.28 -23.20
N MET A 9 -10.84 8.22 -22.39
CA MET A 9 -10.21 9.52 -22.17
C MET A 9 -9.31 9.51 -20.94
N HIS A 10 -8.27 10.33 -21.01
CA HIS A 10 -7.33 10.59 -19.93
C HIS A 10 -7.42 12.06 -19.52
N TYR A 11 -7.49 12.33 -18.23
CA TYR A 11 -7.51 13.68 -17.65
C TYR A 11 -6.37 13.84 -16.65
N ALA A 12 -5.69 14.97 -16.67
CA ALA A 12 -4.66 15.30 -15.68
C ALA A 12 -4.89 16.69 -15.07
N LEU A 13 -4.77 16.80 -13.74
CA LEU A 13 -4.65 18.06 -13.01
C LEU A 13 -3.28 18.13 -12.34
N LEU A 14 -2.46 19.08 -12.75
CA LEU A 14 -1.10 19.27 -12.26
C LEU A 14 -1.02 20.60 -11.51
N ILE A 15 -0.61 20.57 -10.24
CA ILE A 15 -0.57 21.73 -9.34
C ILE A 15 0.85 21.88 -8.81
N GLY A 16 1.53 22.98 -9.14
CA GLY A 16 2.93 23.23 -8.79
C GLY A 16 3.12 24.61 -8.16
N ILE A 17 3.30 24.67 -6.84
CA ILE A 17 3.34 25.93 -6.08
C ILE A 17 4.78 26.19 -5.59
N ALA A 18 5.49 27.10 -6.27
CA ALA A 18 6.82 27.55 -5.87
C ALA A 18 6.75 28.84 -5.02
N TRP A 19 5.94 29.81 -5.43
CA TRP A 19 5.74 31.07 -4.71
C TRP A 19 4.63 30.99 -3.65
N TYR A 20 4.88 31.58 -2.49
CA TYR A 20 3.92 31.75 -1.40
C TYR A 20 3.95 33.19 -0.84
N PRO A 21 2.81 33.74 -0.35
CA PRO A 21 2.72 35.12 0.10
C PRO A 21 3.21 35.38 1.53
N GLY A 22 3.75 36.59 1.75
CA GLY A 22 4.20 37.07 3.06
C GLY A 22 5.57 36.52 3.44
N GLU A 23 5.80 36.30 4.74
CA GLU A 23 7.01 35.64 5.26
C GLU A 23 6.99 34.11 5.09
N LYS A 24 5.99 33.57 4.38
CA LYS A 24 5.91 32.13 4.09
C LYS A 24 7.04 31.73 3.14
N LYS A 25 7.70 30.63 3.48
CA LYS A 25 8.79 30.04 2.69
C LYS A 25 8.33 29.74 1.26
N SER A 26 9.17 30.05 0.28
CA SER A 26 9.00 29.64 -1.12
C SER A 26 9.82 28.37 -1.43
N LEU A 27 9.44 27.65 -2.47
CA LEU A 27 10.05 26.42 -2.97
C LEU A 27 10.57 26.62 -4.40
N GLU A 28 11.53 25.81 -4.85
CA GLU A 28 12.15 25.98 -6.18
C GLU A 28 11.78 24.85 -7.16
N GLY A 29 11.49 23.66 -6.66
CA GLY A 29 11.22 22.48 -7.50
C GLY A 29 9.80 22.34 -8.02
N CYS A 30 8.79 22.85 -7.30
CA CYS A 30 7.38 22.47 -7.54
C CYS A 30 6.86 22.80 -8.95
N VAL A 31 7.29 23.92 -9.53
CA VAL A 31 6.95 24.29 -10.92
C VAL A 31 7.75 23.47 -11.94
N ASN A 32 9.02 23.17 -11.66
CA ASN A 32 9.85 22.30 -12.50
C ASN A 32 9.27 20.88 -12.58
N ASP A 33 8.76 20.36 -11.47
CA ASP A 33 8.14 19.03 -11.38
C ASP A 33 6.93 18.90 -12.30
N VAL A 34 5.95 19.81 -12.20
CA VAL A 34 4.75 19.75 -13.05
C VAL A 34 5.03 20.03 -14.52
N GLN A 35 5.97 20.92 -14.86
CA GLN A 35 6.36 21.18 -16.25
C GLN A 35 7.03 19.97 -16.92
N ASP A 36 7.91 19.26 -16.20
CA ASP A 36 8.57 18.07 -16.72
C ASP A 36 7.62 16.86 -16.79
N LEU A 37 6.67 16.77 -15.86
CA LEU A 37 5.60 15.79 -15.82
C LEU A 37 4.57 16.02 -16.94
N GLU A 38 4.15 17.26 -17.20
CA GLU A 38 3.28 17.62 -18.33
C GLU A 38 3.93 17.22 -19.66
N ARG A 39 5.21 17.56 -19.84
CA ARG A 39 5.97 17.21 -21.04
C ARG A 39 6.11 15.69 -21.23
N ARG A 40 6.17 14.93 -20.13
CA ARG A 40 6.16 13.47 -20.14
C ARG A 40 4.77 12.91 -20.50
N LEU A 41 3.72 13.42 -19.87
CA LEU A 41 2.32 13.06 -20.13
C LEU A 41 1.95 13.28 -21.61
N ARG A 42 2.13 14.50 -22.14
CA ARG A 42 1.84 14.83 -23.55
C ARG A 42 2.66 14.03 -24.56
N LYS A 43 3.84 13.52 -24.18
CA LYS A 43 4.69 12.68 -25.05
C LYS A 43 4.19 11.22 -25.13
N HIS A 44 3.60 10.69 -24.07
CA HIS A 44 3.39 9.24 -23.90
C HIS A 44 1.91 8.83 -23.75
N ARG A 45 0.95 9.77 -23.84
CA ARG A 45 -0.49 9.49 -23.86
C ARG A 45 -1.21 10.28 -24.96
N GLN A 46 -2.07 9.57 -25.69
CA GLN A 46 -3.08 10.13 -26.58
C GLN A 46 -4.38 10.36 -25.80
N ASN A 47 -5.39 11.00 -26.41
CA ASN A 47 -6.70 11.25 -25.79
C ASN A 47 -6.62 11.89 -24.39
N LEU A 48 -5.75 12.89 -24.25
CA LEU A 48 -5.36 13.48 -22.96
C LEU A 48 -5.74 14.97 -22.86
N ASP A 49 -6.57 15.31 -21.87
CA ASP A 49 -6.78 16.68 -21.40
C ASP A 49 -5.89 16.94 -20.17
N ILE A 50 -5.13 18.05 -20.18
CA ILE A 50 -4.32 18.47 -19.03
C ILE A 50 -4.75 19.87 -18.61
N LYS A 51 -4.93 20.05 -17.31
CA LYS A 51 -5.04 21.32 -16.61
C LYS A 51 -3.81 21.48 -15.72
N THR A 52 -3.08 22.57 -15.91
CA THR A 52 -1.86 22.87 -15.15
C THR A 52 -2.07 24.20 -14.43
N LEU A 53 -1.83 24.21 -13.12
CA LEU A 53 -1.91 25.39 -12.27
C LEU A 53 -0.56 25.61 -11.59
N THR A 54 0.07 26.77 -11.79
CA THR A 54 1.39 27.07 -11.22
C THR A 54 1.47 28.48 -10.63
N ALA A 55 2.33 28.63 -9.62
CA ALA A 55 2.72 29.92 -9.07
C ALA A 55 4.24 29.98 -8.98
N SER A 56 4.85 30.71 -9.90
CA SER A 56 6.29 30.94 -10.02
C SER A 56 6.69 32.28 -9.41
N PRO A 57 7.77 32.37 -8.61
CA PRO A 57 8.25 33.64 -8.09
C PRO A 57 8.79 34.52 -9.23
N VAL A 58 8.64 35.84 -9.09
CA VAL A 58 9.31 36.80 -9.98
C VAL A 58 10.83 36.64 -9.86
N ASP A 59 11.53 36.73 -10.98
CA ASP A 59 13.00 36.62 -11.08
C ASP A 59 13.72 37.45 -9.99
N PRO A 60 14.49 36.82 -9.07
CA PRO A 60 15.16 37.52 -7.98
C PRO A 60 16.27 38.49 -8.45
N ALA A 61 16.67 38.45 -9.73
CA ALA A 61 17.53 39.49 -10.32
C ALA A 61 16.80 40.82 -10.57
N ARG A 62 15.45 40.85 -10.44
CA ARG A 62 14.63 42.07 -10.50
C ARG A 62 14.17 42.48 -9.09
N PRO A 63 14.71 43.57 -8.51
CA PRO A 63 14.25 44.09 -7.23
C PRO A 63 12.85 44.73 -7.36
N VAL A 64 11.82 43.91 -7.15
CA VAL A 64 10.43 44.31 -6.95
C VAL A 64 10.20 44.52 -5.44
N ALA A 65 9.37 45.50 -5.04
CA ALA A 65 9.10 45.73 -3.62
C ALA A 65 8.28 44.56 -3.04
N PRO A 66 8.51 44.12 -1.78
CA PRO A 66 7.87 42.91 -1.23
C PRO A 66 6.34 42.89 -1.34
N GLU A 67 5.71 44.06 -1.15
CA GLU A 67 4.26 44.28 -1.25
C GLU A 67 3.70 44.17 -2.68
N SER A 68 4.56 43.96 -3.69
CA SER A 68 4.22 43.92 -5.12
C SER A 68 4.72 42.67 -5.86
N CYS A 69 5.33 41.72 -5.14
CA CYS A 69 5.65 40.40 -5.68
C CYS A 69 4.39 39.53 -5.78
N HIS A 70 3.76 39.52 -6.95
CA HIS A 70 2.78 38.51 -7.35
C HIS A 70 3.46 37.38 -8.15
N PRO A 71 2.89 36.17 -8.21
CA PRO A 71 3.35 35.12 -9.12
C PRO A 71 3.30 35.57 -10.58
N ILE A 72 4.09 34.93 -11.44
CA ILE A 72 4.24 35.30 -12.87
C ILE A 72 2.98 34.98 -13.69
N GLU A 73 2.25 33.93 -13.31
CA GLU A 73 1.11 33.39 -14.05
C GLU A 73 -0.19 34.18 -13.85
N ASP A 74 -1.03 34.27 -14.90
CA ASP A 74 -2.35 34.93 -14.82
C ASP A 74 -3.26 34.26 -13.78
N GLU A 75 -4.16 35.04 -13.16
CA GLU A 75 -5.06 34.59 -12.08
C GLU A 75 -5.88 33.32 -12.41
N ALA A 76 -6.17 33.07 -13.69
CA ALA A 76 -6.89 31.87 -14.16
C ALA A 76 -6.05 30.57 -14.11
N PHE A 77 -4.72 30.68 -14.07
CA PHE A 77 -3.77 29.55 -13.97
C PHE A 77 -3.12 29.44 -12.59
N LEU A 78 -3.42 30.35 -11.66
CA LEU A 78 -2.90 30.25 -10.30
C LEU A 78 -3.50 29.06 -9.55
N PRO A 79 -2.72 28.36 -8.69
CA PRO A 79 -3.16 27.27 -7.83
C PRO A 79 -3.93 27.80 -6.61
N THR A 80 -5.01 28.53 -6.85
CA THR A 80 -5.94 28.98 -5.81
C THR A 80 -6.90 27.86 -5.42
N TYR A 81 -7.47 27.93 -4.22
CA TYR A 81 -8.53 27.02 -3.76
C TYR A 81 -9.68 26.92 -4.77
N ASP A 82 -10.24 28.07 -5.19
CA ASP A 82 -11.24 28.17 -6.25
C ASP A 82 -10.82 27.45 -7.54
N ASN A 83 -9.63 27.76 -8.08
CA ASN A 83 -9.19 27.23 -9.36
C ASN A 83 -8.95 25.71 -9.30
N VAL A 84 -8.44 25.18 -8.18
CA VAL A 84 -8.27 23.74 -7.97
C VAL A 84 -9.63 23.04 -7.94
N LEU A 85 -10.58 23.53 -7.14
CA LEU A 85 -11.93 22.95 -7.07
C LEU A 85 -12.69 23.06 -8.41
N LEU A 86 -12.58 24.18 -9.12
CA LEU A 86 -13.18 24.37 -10.44
C LEU A 86 -12.62 23.37 -11.47
N ASN A 87 -11.31 23.12 -11.47
CA ASN A 87 -10.70 22.17 -12.39
C ASN A 87 -11.03 20.72 -12.04
N LEU A 88 -11.04 20.34 -10.75
CA LEU A 88 -11.50 19.01 -10.31
C LEU A 88 -12.94 18.75 -10.76
N ASN A 89 -13.87 19.66 -10.46
CA ASN A 89 -15.28 19.54 -10.87
C ASN A 89 -15.46 19.58 -12.40
N SER A 90 -14.65 20.36 -13.13
CA SER A 90 -14.64 20.35 -14.60
C SER A 90 -14.15 19.03 -15.19
N ILE A 91 -13.21 18.34 -14.54
CA ILE A 91 -12.76 17.01 -14.95
C ILE A 91 -13.85 15.98 -14.61
N PHE A 92 -14.29 15.90 -13.36
CA PHE A 92 -15.25 14.88 -12.90
C PHE A 92 -16.64 14.99 -13.55
N SER A 93 -17.07 16.18 -13.98
CA SER A 93 -18.31 16.34 -14.75
C SER A 93 -18.19 15.74 -16.16
N ARG A 94 -17.07 15.98 -16.86
CA ARG A 94 -16.85 15.55 -18.26
C ARG A 94 -16.39 14.10 -18.42
N ALA A 95 -15.61 13.57 -17.47
CA ALA A 95 -15.10 12.21 -17.53
C ALA A 95 -16.23 11.17 -17.39
N SER A 96 -16.15 10.08 -18.14
CA SER A 96 -17.10 8.96 -18.15
C SER A 96 -16.58 7.76 -17.37
N SER A 97 -17.48 6.86 -16.95
CA SER A 97 -17.09 5.63 -16.25
C SER A 97 -16.06 4.83 -17.06
N GLY A 98 -14.94 4.46 -16.45
CA GLY A 98 -13.78 3.84 -17.11
C GLY A 98 -12.66 4.80 -17.50
N ASP A 99 -12.89 6.12 -17.58
CA ASP A 99 -11.85 7.12 -17.88
C ASP A 99 -10.80 7.22 -16.76
N PHE A 100 -9.59 7.61 -17.15
CA PHE A 100 -8.46 7.78 -16.23
C PHE A 100 -8.32 9.23 -15.78
N VAL A 101 -8.13 9.44 -14.48
CA VAL A 101 -7.88 10.76 -13.91
C VAL A 101 -6.61 10.74 -13.06
N TYR A 102 -5.67 11.61 -13.41
CA TYR A 102 -4.40 11.79 -12.70
C TYR A 102 -4.37 13.15 -12.00
N ILE A 103 -4.06 13.17 -10.71
CA ILE A 103 -3.91 14.41 -9.94
C ILE A 103 -2.51 14.42 -9.34
N HIS A 104 -1.78 15.51 -9.57
CA HIS A 104 -0.44 15.72 -9.03
C HIS A 104 -0.38 17.04 -8.29
N PHE A 105 -0.04 17.00 -7.00
CA PHE A 105 0.24 18.17 -6.19
C PHE A 105 1.72 18.21 -5.80
N SER A 106 2.36 19.33 -6.06
CA SER A 106 3.69 19.67 -5.58
C SER A 106 3.67 21.07 -4.97
N GLY A 107 4.04 21.17 -3.70
CA GLY A 107 3.95 22.40 -2.91
C GLY A 107 4.06 22.12 -1.42
N HIS A 108 3.70 23.10 -0.59
CA HIS A 108 3.62 22.91 0.85
C HIS A 108 2.35 22.15 1.26
N GLY A 109 2.54 21.15 2.12
CA GLY A 109 1.48 20.52 2.92
C GLY A 109 1.57 20.96 4.39
N THR A 110 0.49 20.73 5.15
CA THR A 110 0.45 20.95 6.61
C THR A 110 -0.45 19.91 7.30
N THR A 111 -0.36 19.82 8.64
CA THR A 111 -1.22 18.94 9.45
C THR A 111 -2.12 19.79 10.32
N VAL A 112 -3.44 19.65 10.15
CA VAL A 112 -4.43 20.21 11.06
C VAL A 112 -4.37 19.44 12.37
N THR A 113 -3.82 20.05 13.41
CA THR A 113 -3.74 19.44 14.74
C THR A 113 -5.15 19.26 15.32
N PRO A 114 -5.49 18.09 15.89
CA PRO A 114 -6.80 17.89 16.51
C PRO A 114 -7.07 18.92 17.61
N THR A 115 -8.14 19.70 17.47
CA THR A 115 -8.58 20.59 18.55
C THR A 115 -9.13 19.77 19.70
N SER A 116 -8.55 19.93 20.88
CA SER A 116 -9.12 19.39 22.12
C SER A 116 -10.56 19.87 22.32
N HIS A 117 -11.41 18.99 22.87
CA HIS A 117 -12.84 19.15 23.19
C HIS A 117 -13.84 18.88 22.06
N GLY A 118 -14.92 18.16 22.41
CA GLY A 118 -16.18 18.14 21.66
C GLY A 118 -16.34 16.99 20.67
N ASP A 119 -16.01 17.25 19.41
CA ASP A 119 -16.99 16.96 18.34
C ASP A 119 -16.59 15.85 17.35
N ARG A 120 -15.59 14.99 17.65
CA ARG A 120 -15.24 13.82 16.81
C ARG A 120 -14.97 12.54 17.62
N LYS A 121 -15.31 11.39 17.02
CA LYS A 121 -15.12 10.03 17.56
C LYS A 121 -13.64 9.73 17.92
N PRO A 122 -13.36 8.80 18.86
CA PRO A 122 -12.00 8.45 19.26
C PRO A 122 -11.23 7.73 18.14
N GLY A 123 -10.25 8.40 17.54
CA GLY A 123 -9.37 7.79 16.52
C GLY A 123 -8.35 8.73 15.87
N ALA A 124 -8.62 10.04 15.81
CA ALA A 124 -7.78 11.02 15.11
C ALA A 124 -6.49 11.43 15.88
N SER A 125 -5.59 10.47 16.20
CA SER A 125 -4.34 10.74 16.94
C SER A 125 -3.20 11.35 16.12
N THR A 126 -3.37 11.54 14.80
CA THR A 126 -2.31 12.01 13.88
C THR A 126 -2.61 13.35 13.18
N GLY A 127 -3.83 13.89 13.28
CA GLY A 127 -4.26 15.10 12.58
C GLY A 127 -4.54 14.88 11.09
N ASP A 128 -5.34 15.77 10.49
CA ASP A 128 -5.73 15.68 9.09
C ASP A 128 -4.72 16.43 8.19
N LEU A 129 -4.36 15.85 7.03
CA LEU A 129 -3.57 16.54 6.01
C LEU A 129 -4.37 17.72 5.44
N ALA A 130 -3.71 18.85 5.19
CA ALA A 130 -4.22 19.89 4.31
C ALA A 130 -3.15 20.35 3.30
N LEU A 131 -3.58 20.67 2.08
CA LEU A 131 -2.72 21.22 1.02
C LEU A 131 -2.76 22.74 1.08
N VAL A 132 -1.59 23.40 1.12
CA VAL A 132 -1.52 24.86 1.20
C VAL A 132 -1.61 25.46 -0.20
N LEU A 133 -2.81 25.97 -0.54
CA LEU A 133 -3.11 26.64 -1.80
C LEU A 133 -3.06 28.17 -1.63
N LEU A 134 -3.16 28.89 -2.75
CA LEU A 134 -3.31 30.34 -2.73
C LEU A 134 -4.78 30.74 -2.50
N GLU A 135 -4.99 31.92 -1.93
CA GLU A 135 -6.31 32.55 -1.87
C GLU A 135 -6.52 33.46 -3.10
N LYS A 136 -7.76 33.53 -3.59
CA LYS A 136 -8.07 34.31 -4.79
C LYS A 136 -8.07 35.82 -4.54
N GLY A 137 -7.42 36.57 -5.44
CA GLY A 137 -7.38 38.04 -5.43
C GLY A 137 -6.69 38.67 -4.22
N LYS A 138 -5.93 37.91 -3.41
CA LYS A 138 -5.31 38.36 -2.16
C LYS A 138 -3.89 37.79 -2.06
N LEU A 139 -3.00 38.50 -1.35
CA LEU A 139 -1.68 37.97 -0.97
C LEU A 139 -1.83 37.08 0.28
N ASP A 140 -2.52 35.95 0.13
CA ASP A 140 -2.82 35.04 1.23
C ASP A 140 -2.92 33.56 0.80
N THR A 141 -3.01 32.66 1.78
CA THR A 141 -3.12 31.20 1.59
C THR A 141 -4.47 30.67 2.06
N HIS A 142 -4.91 29.58 1.46
CA HIS A 142 -6.17 28.88 1.75
C HIS A 142 -5.87 27.38 1.82
N TYR A 143 -6.38 26.67 2.84
CA TYR A 143 -6.14 25.23 2.99
C TYR A 143 -7.20 24.41 2.26
N LEU A 144 -6.79 23.54 1.34
CA LEU A 144 -7.66 22.45 0.86
C LEU A 144 -7.50 21.27 1.83
N HIS A 145 -8.51 21.07 2.67
CA HIS A 145 -8.52 20.03 3.70
C HIS A 145 -8.60 18.63 3.10
N GLY A 146 -7.89 17.69 3.69
CA GLY A 146 -7.81 16.32 3.19
C GLY A 146 -9.15 15.59 3.22
N GLN A 147 -10.00 15.90 4.19
CA GLN A 147 -11.38 15.39 4.23
C GLN A 147 -12.20 15.87 3.02
N GLU A 148 -12.12 17.16 2.66
CA GLU A 148 -12.80 17.72 1.49
C GLU A 148 -12.30 17.10 0.18
N LEU A 149 -10.98 17.03 0.00
CA LEU A 149 -10.38 16.36 -1.16
C LEU A 149 -10.79 14.88 -1.21
N GLY A 150 -10.89 14.22 -0.06
CA GLY A 150 -11.42 12.86 0.08
C GLY A 150 -12.85 12.72 -0.48
N VAL A 151 -13.80 13.56 -0.08
CA VAL A 151 -15.19 13.48 -0.56
C VAL A 151 -15.28 13.72 -2.08
N LEU A 152 -14.50 14.66 -2.61
CA LEU A 152 -14.40 14.91 -4.05
C LEU A 152 -13.88 13.69 -4.82
N LEU A 153 -12.85 13.02 -4.28
CA LEU A 153 -12.30 11.79 -4.85
C LEU A 153 -13.27 10.61 -4.69
N LYS A 154 -14.08 10.54 -3.62
CA LYS A 154 -15.16 9.54 -3.48
C LYS A 154 -16.18 9.69 -4.60
N ALA A 155 -16.70 10.89 -4.83
CA ALA A 155 -17.69 11.12 -5.90
C ALA A 155 -17.17 10.74 -7.30
N ALA A 156 -15.86 10.88 -7.52
CA ALA A 156 -15.20 10.43 -8.75
C ALA A 156 -15.05 8.89 -8.82
N VAL A 157 -14.75 8.18 -7.73
CA VAL A 157 -14.81 6.70 -7.67
C VAL A 157 -16.23 6.19 -7.88
N ASP A 158 -17.22 6.80 -7.23
CA ASP A 158 -18.63 6.40 -7.31
C ASP A 158 -19.17 6.51 -8.75
N LYS A 159 -18.61 7.44 -9.55
CA LYS A 159 -18.89 7.57 -11.01
C LYS A 159 -18.15 6.52 -11.87
N GLY A 160 -17.26 5.72 -11.28
CA GLY A 160 -16.44 4.71 -11.94
C GLY A 160 -15.16 5.24 -12.61
N LEU A 161 -14.61 6.38 -12.15
CA LEU A 161 -13.35 6.93 -12.69
C LEU A 161 -12.12 6.23 -12.09
N LYS A 162 -11.14 5.92 -12.94
CA LYS A 162 -9.88 5.27 -12.55
C LYS A 162 -8.85 6.33 -12.12
N LEU A 163 -8.86 6.65 -10.83
CA LEU A 163 -8.08 7.76 -10.26
C LEU A 163 -6.67 7.34 -9.81
N THR A 164 -5.71 8.24 -9.95
CA THR A 164 -4.38 8.15 -9.33
C THR A 164 -3.95 9.52 -8.82
N LEU A 165 -3.69 9.63 -7.52
CA LEU A 165 -3.24 10.84 -6.83
C LEU A 165 -1.73 10.75 -6.51
N VAL A 166 -1.00 11.85 -6.69
CA VAL A 166 0.41 11.99 -6.32
C VAL A 166 0.59 13.25 -5.50
N LEU A 167 1.16 13.10 -4.30
CA LEU A 167 1.38 14.16 -3.31
C LEU A 167 2.88 14.29 -3.03
N ASP A 168 3.54 15.23 -3.70
CA ASP A 168 4.94 15.60 -3.45
C ASP A 168 5.04 16.83 -2.55
N CYS A 169 4.46 16.66 -1.37
CA CYS A 169 4.44 17.59 -0.24
C CYS A 169 4.76 16.83 1.06
N CYS A 170 5.07 17.54 2.14
CA CYS A 170 5.16 16.91 3.45
C CYS A 170 3.77 16.60 4.02
N TYR A 171 3.63 15.46 4.71
CA TYR A 171 2.49 15.21 5.59
C TYR A 171 2.70 15.78 7.00
N SER A 172 3.95 16.05 7.41
CA SER A 172 4.31 16.44 8.78
C SER A 172 4.35 17.96 9.01
N GLY A 173 3.24 18.53 9.50
CA GLY A 173 3.22 19.87 10.13
C GLY A 173 3.80 19.86 11.56
N SER A 174 3.91 18.69 12.18
CA SER A 174 4.53 18.47 13.50
C SER A 174 6.06 18.43 13.46
N VAL A 175 6.65 17.89 12.38
CA VAL A 175 8.10 17.72 12.22
C VAL A 175 8.68 18.86 11.37
N VAL A 176 8.67 20.07 11.93
CA VAL A 176 9.41 21.21 11.35
C VAL A 176 10.88 21.08 11.74
N ARG A 177 11.57 20.17 11.05
CA ARG A 177 13.04 20.16 11.05
C ARG A 177 13.54 21.49 10.49
N ASN A 178 14.63 21.99 11.07
CA ASN A 178 15.21 23.29 10.76
C ASN A 178 16.05 23.23 9.46
N ASP A 179 15.41 22.75 8.40
CA ASP A 179 16.02 22.30 7.15
C ASP A 179 15.50 23.16 5.98
N GLU A 180 16.43 23.82 5.30
CA GLU A 180 16.13 24.87 4.30
C GLU A 180 15.39 24.32 3.07
N VAL A 181 15.29 22.99 2.91
CA VAL A 181 14.69 22.34 1.73
C VAL A 181 13.35 21.64 1.99
N ALA A 182 12.79 21.69 3.20
CA ALA A 182 11.53 21.03 3.56
C ALA A 182 10.27 21.59 2.85
N ARG A 183 9.36 20.70 2.41
CA ARG A 183 8.06 21.00 1.76
C ARG A 183 6.85 20.98 2.71
N CYS A 184 7.00 21.51 3.94
CA CYS A 184 5.94 21.72 4.93
C CYS A 184 5.82 23.19 5.33
N LEU A 185 4.63 23.60 5.77
CA LEU A 185 4.44 24.81 6.60
C LEU A 185 3.78 24.42 7.93
N PRO A 186 4.04 25.14 9.03
CA PRO A 186 3.26 25.02 10.26
C PRO A 186 1.78 25.30 9.97
N TYR A 187 0.87 24.64 10.69
CA TYR A 187 -0.56 24.92 10.59
C TYR A 187 -0.89 26.22 11.34
N ASP A 188 -1.51 27.16 10.62
CA ASP A 188 -1.99 28.44 11.16
C ASP A 188 -3.54 28.41 11.28
N PRO A 189 -4.11 28.37 12.49
CA PRO A 189 -5.56 28.33 12.68
C PRO A 189 -6.27 29.65 12.34
N GLU A 190 -5.57 30.78 12.23
CA GLU A 190 -6.18 32.03 11.80
C GLU A 190 -6.49 32.03 10.28
N VAL A 191 -5.82 31.17 9.49
CA VAL A 191 -6.17 30.91 8.08
C VAL A 191 -7.53 30.21 8.01
N ASP A 192 -7.73 29.12 8.73
CA ASP A 192 -9.01 28.38 8.77
C ASP A 192 -10.15 29.23 9.35
N LYS A 193 -9.88 30.05 10.36
CA LYS A 193 -10.84 30.99 10.94
C LYS A 193 -11.29 32.08 9.95
N LYS A 194 -10.44 32.42 8.97
CA LYS A 194 -10.68 33.42 7.92
C LYS A 194 -11.30 32.81 6.66
N TYR A 195 -10.93 31.56 6.37
CA TYR A 195 -11.36 30.75 5.24
C TYR A 195 -11.84 29.38 5.76
N PRO A 196 -13.05 29.32 6.37
CA PRO A 196 -13.52 28.10 7.03
C PRO A 196 -13.70 26.96 6.02
N PRO A 197 -13.26 25.73 6.36
CA PRO A 197 -13.38 24.59 5.46
C PRO A 197 -14.84 24.30 5.11
N PHE A 198 -15.07 23.87 3.86
CA PHE A 198 -16.41 23.64 3.36
C PHE A 198 -17.15 22.56 4.17
N GLN A 199 -18.27 22.94 4.79
CA GLN A 199 -19.07 22.04 5.60
C GLN A 199 -19.91 21.10 4.72
N TRP A 200 -19.31 19.97 4.35
CA TRP A 200 -20.02 18.88 3.69
C TRP A 200 -21.15 18.32 4.57
N PRO A 201 -22.32 17.97 4.00
CA PRO A 201 -23.40 17.32 4.75
C PRO A 201 -22.93 16.04 5.44
N ALA A 202 -23.39 15.80 6.68
CA ALA A 202 -22.96 14.67 7.49
C ALA A 202 -23.07 13.30 6.78
N ALA A 203 -24.10 13.11 5.94
CA ALA A 203 -24.33 11.89 5.15
C ALA A 203 -23.31 11.66 4.00
N LEU A 204 -22.40 12.60 3.75
CA LEU A 204 -21.26 12.46 2.84
C LEU A 204 -19.91 12.39 3.58
N THR A 205 -19.92 12.51 4.92
CA THR A 205 -18.72 12.51 5.77
C THR A 205 -18.75 11.46 6.88
N SER A 206 -19.84 10.72 7.06
CA SER A 206 -19.95 9.62 8.02
C SER A 206 -19.44 8.31 7.40
N ASP A 207 -18.68 7.51 8.14
CA ASP A 207 -18.25 6.17 7.70
C ASP A 207 -19.42 5.30 7.22
N SER A 208 -20.59 5.43 7.85
CA SER A 208 -21.86 4.78 7.50
C SER A 208 -22.37 5.06 6.07
N ALA A 209 -21.78 6.02 5.35
CA ALA A 209 -22.08 6.30 3.94
C ALA A 209 -21.28 5.42 2.96
N VAL A 210 -20.42 4.54 3.48
CA VAL A 210 -19.57 3.65 2.69
C VAL A 210 -20.13 2.23 2.72
N HIS A 211 -21.06 1.92 1.81
CA HIS A 211 -21.27 0.53 1.42
C HIS A 211 -20.02 0.00 0.73
N TYR A 212 -19.22 -0.78 1.46
CA TYR A 212 -18.09 -1.52 0.93
C TYR A 212 -18.56 -2.65 -0.03
N PRO A 213 -17.68 -3.11 -0.95
CA PRO A 213 -17.97 -4.30 -1.75
C PRO A 213 -18.28 -5.50 -0.85
N THR A 214 -19.30 -6.26 -1.25
CA THR A 214 -20.12 -7.19 -0.44
C THR A 214 -19.37 -8.31 0.30
N LYS A 215 -18.15 -8.64 -0.13
CA LYS A 215 -17.38 -9.82 0.29
C LYS A 215 -16.65 -9.71 1.66
N ARG A 216 -16.43 -8.51 2.22
CA ARG A 216 -15.48 -8.34 3.35
C ARG A 216 -16.14 -8.42 4.73
N GLY A 217 -15.57 -9.22 5.63
CA GLY A 217 -16.06 -9.39 7.01
C GLY A 217 -15.65 -8.30 8.00
N ALA A 218 -14.51 -7.63 7.76
CA ALA A 218 -13.98 -6.56 8.59
C ALA A 218 -13.77 -5.27 7.79
N SER A 219 -14.10 -4.10 8.36
CA SER A 219 -13.79 -2.81 7.74
C SER A 219 -13.40 -1.74 8.77
N MET A 220 -12.34 -0.97 8.48
CA MET A 220 -11.92 0.16 9.32
C MET A 220 -12.63 1.45 8.89
N GLY A 221 -12.93 2.35 9.85
CA GLY A 221 -13.35 3.72 9.55
C GLY A 221 -12.21 4.56 8.96
N VAL A 222 -12.50 5.52 8.08
CA VAL A 222 -11.50 6.05 7.13
C VAL A 222 -11.42 7.57 6.99
N SER A 223 -10.19 8.10 7.14
CA SER A 223 -9.80 9.30 6.39
C SER A 223 -9.70 8.92 4.91
N TRP A 224 -10.79 9.13 4.17
CA TRP A 224 -10.97 8.62 2.80
C TRP A 224 -9.89 9.09 1.81
N LEU A 225 -9.19 10.20 2.09
CA LEU A 225 -8.05 10.64 1.27
C LEU A 225 -6.92 9.61 1.22
N ILE A 226 -6.68 8.91 2.34
CA ILE A 226 -5.54 8.02 2.52
C ILE A 226 -5.98 6.55 2.47
N ASN A 227 -7.18 6.21 2.96
CA ASN A 227 -7.71 4.84 2.93
C ASN A 227 -8.97 4.70 2.04
N PRO A 228 -8.88 4.94 0.71
CA PRO A 228 -10.00 4.75 -0.19
C PRO A 228 -10.15 3.30 -0.65
N THR A 229 -11.41 2.88 -0.86
CA THR A 229 -11.69 1.84 -1.86
C THR A 229 -11.83 2.53 -3.22
N GLY A 230 -11.05 2.11 -4.22
CA GLY A 230 -11.25 2.54 -5.62
C GLY A 230 -10.26 3.56 -6.22
N TYR A 231 -9.23 4.04 -5.50
CA TYR A 231 -8.13 4.80 -6.14
C TYR A 231 -6.77 4.60 -5.46
N THR A 232 -5.70 4.98 -6.16
CA THR A 232 -4.30 4.84 -5.72
C THR A 232 -3.72 6.19 -5.31
N VAL A 233 -2.93 6.25 -4.23
CA VAL A 233 -2.17 7.43 -3.82
C VAL A 233 -0.68 7.11 -3.72
N PHE A 234 0.18 7.94 -4.31
CA PHE A 234 1.61 7.98 -4.00
C PHE A 234 1.93 9.25 -3.20
N ALA A 235 2.49 9.08 -2.01
CA ALA A 235 2.92 10.17 -1.14
C ALA A 235 4.45 10.18 -1.01
N ALA A 236 5.04 11.37 -0.89
CA ALA A 236 6.49 11.52 -0.89
C ALA A 236 7.17 11.15 0.44
N CYS A 237 6.42 11.10 1.54
CA CYS A 237 6.91 10.80 2.88
C CYS A 237 5.76 10.23 3.74
N GLY A 238 6.09 9.54 4.84
CA GLY A 238 5.10 9.17 5.86
C GLY A 238 4.61 10.37 6.70
N PRO A 239 3.55 10.22 7.53
CA PRO A 239 3.02 11.30 8.38
C PRO A 239 4.00 11.91 9.38
N SER A 240 5.08 11.20 9.73
CA SER A 240 6.15 11.63 10.64
C SER A 240 7.48 11.92 9.93
N GLU A 241 7.48 12.00 8.60
CA GLU A 241 8.65 12.22 7.77
C GLU A 241 8.52 13.51 6.93
N THR A 242 9.66 14.09 6.54
CA THR A 242 9.73 15.33 5.76
C THR A 242 10.06 15.03 4.30
N SER A 243 9.27 15.56 3.34
CA SER A 243 9.67 15.63 1.93
C SER A 243 10.55 16.85 1.66
N GLY A 244 11.63 16.66 0.91
CA GLY A 244 12.55 17.72 0.48
C GLY A 244 12.70 17.82 -1.04
N GLU A 245 13.56 18.72 -1.48
CA GLU A 245 13.93 18.87 -2.89
C GLU A 245 15.35 18.33 -3.17
N ILE A 246 15.62 18.02 -4.45
CA ILE A 246 16.92 17.62 -4.96
C ILE A 246 17.33 18.55 -6.12
N SER A 247 18.51 19.14 -6.03
CA SER A 247 19.08 19.96 -7.11
C SER A 247 19.87 19.08 -8.08
N ILE A 248 19.49 19.11 -9.36
CA ILE A 248 20.13 18.37 -10.45
C ILE A 248 20.40 19.35 -11.60
N ASN A 249 21.67 19.48 -12.00
CA ASN A 249 22.10 20.37 -13.09
C ASN A 249 21.61 21.83 -12.94
N GLY A 250 21.43 22.32 -11.70
CA GLY A 250 20.92 23.67 -11.42
C GLY A 250 19.39 23.81 -11.49
N LYS A 251 18.63 22.70 -11.60
CA LYS A 251 17.18 22.68 -11.41
C LYS A 251 16.83 21.92 -10.14
N HIS A 252 15.94 22.51 -9.33
CA HIS A 252 15.38 21.87 -8.15
C HIS A 252 14.16 21.04 -8.56
N HIS A 253 13.91 19.97 -7.81
CA HIS A 253 12.83 19.02 -8.06
C HIS A 253 12.42 18.33 -6.76
N GLY A 254 11.14 17.95 -6.65
CA GLY A 254 10.64 17.07 -5.60
C GLY A 254 11.19 15.66 -5.77
N ILE A 255 11.54 15.01 -4.67
CA ILE A 255 12.26 13.73 -4.73
C ILE A 255 11.36 12.59 -5.24
N LEU A 256 10.06 12.63 -4.93
CA LEU A 256 9.07 11.71 -5.49
C LEU A 256 8.88 11.98 -6.98
N SER A 257 8.61 13.23 -7.35
CA SER A 257 8.36 13.68 -8.72
C SER A 257 9.53 13.36 -9.64
N TRP A 258 10.75 13.68 -9.21
CA TRP A 258 11.99 13.39 -9.93
C TRP A 258 12.16 11.91 -10.27
N PHE A 259 11.97 11.03 -9.28
CA PHE A 259 12.10 9.58 -9.52
C PHE A 259 10.91 9.00 -10.27
N LEU A 260 9.69 9.52 -10.10
CA LEU A 260 8.50 9.12 -10.84
C LEU A 260 8.59 9.51 -12.34
N ILE A 261 8.99 10.75 -12.65
CA ILE A 261 9.24 11.23 -14.03
C ILE A 261 10.39 10.45 -14.68
N ARG A 262 11.40 10.04 -13.89
CA ARG A 262 12.45 9.11 -14.35
C ARG A 262 11.94 7.68 -14.57
N ALA A 263 11.03 7.17 -13.74
CA ALA A 263 10.40 5.86 -13.96
C ALA A 263 9.68 5.83 -15.32
N PHE A 264 8.83 6.83 -15.61
CA PHE A 264 8.18 6.96 -16.92
C PHE A 264 9.18 7.18 -18.07
N GLY A 265 10.27 7.89 -17.80
CA GLY A 265 11.36 8.07 -18.76
C GLY A 265 12.12 6.79 -19.11
N LYS A 266 12.20 5.84 -18.18
CA LYS A 266 12.83 4.52 -18.36
C LYS A 266 11.90 3.51 -19.04
N MET A 267 10.62 3.44 -18.64
CA MET A 267 9.63 2.54 -19.25
C MET A 267 9.24 2.93 -20.68
N GLY A 268 9.60 4.12 -21.15
CA GLY A 268 9.12 4.63 -22.44
C GLY A 268 7.62 4.94 -22.48
N ARG A 269 6.93 4.91 -21.33
CA ARG A 269 5.50 5.23 -21.14
C ARG A 269 5.28 5.97 -19.82
N VAL A 270 4.21 6.77 -19.72
CA VAL A 270 3.62 7.08 -18.41
C VAL A 270 2.73 5.91 -18.02
N GLY A 271 2.63 5.61 -16.72
CA GLY A 271 1.80 4.54 -16.21
C GLY A 271 2.52 3.19 -16.03
N GLY A 272 1.78 2.19 -15.54
CA GLY A 272 2.30 0.88 -15.16
C GLY A 272 1.65 0.32 -13.88
N ARG A 273 2.08 -0.87 -13.43
CA ARG A 273 1.56 -1.53 -12.22
C ARG A 273 2.02 -0.75 -10.97
N PRO A 274 1.14 -0.28 -10.05
CA PRO A 274 1.55 0.58 -8.92
C PRO A 274 2.65 -0.02 -8.04
N HIS A 275 2.58 -1.31 -7.71
CA HIS A 275 3.62 -1.99 -6.94
C HIS A 275 5.01 -1.95 -7.60
N HIS A 276 5.10 -1.95 -8.94
CA HIS A 276 6.39 -1.90 -9.66
C HIS A 276 6.99 -0.49 -9.62
N ILE A 277 6.14 0.52 -9.82
CA ILE A 277 6.52 1.93 -9.65
C ILE A 277 6.96 2.19 -8.19
N TYR A 278 6.21 1.68 -7.22
CA TYR A 278 6.50 1.81 -5.80
C TYR A 278 7.81 1.14 -5.39
N ALA A 279 8.02 -0.14 -5.74
CA ALA A 279 9.25 -0.85 -5.39
C ALA A 279 10.51 -0.19 -5.99
N TYR A 280 10.40 0.36 -7.21
CA TYR A 280 11.43 1.20 -7.80
C TYR A 280 11.66 2.48 -7.01
N LEU A 281 10.60 3.20 -6.60
CA LEU A 281 10.71 4.40 -5.78
C LEU A 281 11.39 4.08 -4.44
N CYS A 282 10.95 3.06 -3.70
CA CYS A 282 11.58 2.64 -2.44
C CYS A 282 13.09 2.36 -2.62
N ALA A 283 13.48 1.61 -3.66
CA ALA A 283 14.88 1.35 -3.97
C ALA A 283 15.65 2.63 -4.38
N ARG A 284 15.03 3.55 -5.13
CA ARG A 284 15.63 4.83 -5.52
C ARG A 284 15.81 5.81 -4.38
N PHE A 285 14.94 5.78 -3.37
CA PHE A 285 15.08 6.56 -2.14
C PHE A 285 16.13 5.94 -1.21
N GLY A 286 16.15 4.61 -1.05
CA GLY A 286 17.17 3.88 -0.28
C GLY A 286 18.59 3.93 -0.88
N GLU A 287 18.73 4.33 -2.15
CA GLU A 287 20.01 4.63 -2.80
C GLU A 287 20.55 6.04 -2.50
N ARG A 288 19.91 6.83 -1.62
CA ARG A 288 20.35 8.19 -1.23
C ARG A 288 21.23 8.18 0.02
N ASN A 289 22.18 9.12 0.08
CA ASN A 289 23.05 9.34 1.25
C ASN A 289 22.31 9.82 2.51
N ASN A 290 21.11 10.41 2.36
CA ASN A 290 20.19 10.67 3.46
C ASN A 290 18.82 10.05 3.09
N PRO A 291 18.42 8.94 3.73
CA PRO A 291 17.20 8.20 3.45
C PRO A 291 16.07 8.45 4.47
N ASP A 292 16.11 9.56 5.21
CA ASP A 292 15.10 10.01 6.21
C ASP A 292 13.67 10.25 5.67
N GLN A 293 13.42 9.84 4.43
CA GLN A 293 12.19 10.00 3.69
C GLN A 293 11.93 8.69 2.94
N LYS A 294 10.77 8.07 3.15
CA LYS A 294 10.30 6.91 2.40
C LYS A 294 9.04 7.27 1.62
N PRO A 295 8.95 6.93 0.32
CA PRO A 295 7.69 7.10 -0.40
C PRO A 295 6.65 6.14 0.20
N MET A 296 5.39 6.53 0.16
CA MET A 296 4.26 5.70 0.63
C MET A 296 3.28 5.44 -0.52
N LEU A 297 2.77 4.22 -0.61
CA LEU A 297 1.71 3.82 -1.53
C LEU A 297 0.45 3.49 -0.73
N TYR A 298 -0.64 4.19 -1.00
CA TYR A 298 -1.92 3.99 -0.34
C TYR A 298 -3.09 3.64 -1.27
N GLY A 299 -4.17 3.11 -0.69
CA GLY A 299 -5.45 2.84 -1.34
C GLY A 299 -5.48 1.55 -2.15
N SER A 300 -6.20 1.58 -3.28
CA SER A 300 -6.27 0.48 -4.24
C SER A 300 -4.94 0.31 -4.98
N LYS A 301 -4.36 -0.88 -4.88
CA LYS A 301 -3.10 -1.25 -5.55
C LYS A 301 -3.33 -2.05 -6.85
N ARG A 302 -4.60 -2.41 -7.13
CA ARG A 302 -5.05 -3.23 -8.26
C ARG A 302 -5.21 -2.44 -9.57
N LEU A 303 -5.53 -1.15 -9.46
CA LEU A 303 -5.71 -0.26 -10.62
C LEU A 303 -4.36 0.03 -11.27
N GLY A 304 -4.28 0.03 -12.59
CA GLY A 304 -3.10 0.51 -13.30
C GLY A 304 -2.89 2.01 -13.07
N PHE A 305 -1.65 2.43 -12.84
CA PHE A 305 -1.32 3.86 -12.80
C PHE A 305 -1.63 4.45 -14.17
N PHE A 306 -2.69 5.25 -14.27
CA PHE A 306 -3.07 6.00 -15.48
C PHE A 306 -3.09 5.15 -16.78
N GLU A 307 -3.40 3.86 -16.66
CA GLU A 307 -3.39 2.86 -17.74
C GLU A 307 -4.35 1.73 -17.39
N ASP A 308 -5.04 1.15 -18.38
CA ASP A 308 -5.84 -0.05 -18.15
C ASP A 308 -4.95 -1.28 -18.23
N LEU A 309 -4.70 -1.89 -17.08
CA LEU A 309 -3.90 -3.10 -16.97
C LEU A 309 -4.83 -4.21 -16.48
N THR A 310 -4.94 -5.27 -17.28
CA THR A 310 -5.55 -6.53 -16.83
C THR A 310 -4.87 -6.97 -15.54
N ALA A 311 -5.66 -7.30 -14.51
CA ALA A 311 -5.21 -7.51 -13.14
C ALA A 311 -4.52 -8.87 -12.91
N GLU A 312 -3.58 -9.21 -13.80
CA GLU A 312 -2.73 -10.40 -13.70
C GLU A 312 -2.05 -10.49 -12.32
N LEU A 313 -2.25 -11.60 -11.62
CA LEU A 313 -1.83 -11.77 -10.23
C LEU A 313 -0.34 -12.13 -10.09
N TYR A 314 0.51 -11.14 -10.33
CA TYR A 314 1.93 -11.19 -10.04
C TYR A 314 2.22 -11.05 -8.55
N ALA A 315 3.25 -11.74 -8.07
CA ALA A 315 3.86 -11.43 -6.79
C ALA A 315 4.39 -9.98 -6.81
N ALA A 316 4.01 -9.17 -5.83
CA ALA A 316 4.48 -7.79 -5.73
C ALA A 316 6.02 -7.75 -5.71
N PRO A 317 6.67 -6.96 -6.57
CA PRO A 317 8.12 -6.88 -6.59
C PRO A 317 8.63 -6.22 -5.30
N ILE A 318 9.67 -6.81 -4.72
CA ILE A 318 10.27 -6.40 -3.44
C ILE A 318 11.44 -5.45 -3.73
N PRO A 319 11.60 -4.33 -3.02
CA PRO A 319 12.75 -3.43 -3.21
C PRO A 319 14.10 -4.16 -3.02
N ILE A 320 15.13 -3.69 -3.73
CA ILE A 320 16.50 -4.14 -3.53
C ILE A 320 17.31 -3.05 -2.85
N ILE A 321 17.69 -3.34 -1.61
CA ILE A 321 18.62 -2.55 -0.82
C ILE A 321 20.05 -2.94 -1.24
N ARG A 322 20.85 -1.90 -1.44
CA ARG A 322 22.27 -2.00 -1.79
C ARG A 322 23.05 -2.14 -0.46
N ASP A 323 23.91 -3.16 -0.22
CA ASP A 323 24.91 -3.19 0.90
C ASP A 323 26.41 -3.60 0.59
N GLY A 324 27.35 -2.67 0.40
CA GLY A 324 28.80 -2.87 0.16
C GLY A 324 29.19 -3.53 -1.17
N ARG A 325 29.18 -4.87 -1.19
CA ARG A 325 29.14 -5.71 -2.42
C ARG A 325 28.03 -6.76 -2.37
N LEU A 326 27.20 -6.72 -1.33
CA LEU A 326 26.08 -7.62 -1.06
C LEU A 326 24.79 -7.00 -1.60
N LEU A 327 23.92 -7.83 -2.18
CA LEU A 327 22.57 -7.41 -2.50
C LEU A 327 21.65 -7.84 -1.38
N LEU A 328 20.87 -6.91 -0.85
CA LEU A 328 19.85 -7.19 0.15
C LEU A 328 18.49 -7.12 -0.53
N LEU A 329 17.76 -8.22 -0.48
CA LEU A 329 16.31 -8.24 -0.67
C LEU A 329 15.67 -7.57 0.55
N ASP A 330 14.75 -6.63 0.34
CA ASP A 330 13.95 -6.00 1.40
C ASP A 330 12.81 -6.93 1.89
N ALA A 331 13.18 -8.20 2.13
CA ALA A 331 12.33 -9.26 2.68
C ALA A 331 13.16 -10.37 3.35
N GLY A 332 12.66 -10.93 4.46
CA GLY A 332 13.34 -11.92 5.30
C GLY A 332 12.45 -13.09 5.74
N GLU A 333 12.79 -13.72 6.88
CA GLU A 333 11.97 -14.80 7.46
C GLU A 333 10.53 -14.33 7.76
N ALA A 334 10.34 -13.06 8.15
CA ALA A 334 9.04 -12.45 8.38
C ALA A 334 8.14 -12.40 7.13
N HIS A 335 8.73 -12.52 5.94
CA HIS A 335 8.05 -12.56 4.64
C HIS A 335 7.97 -13.99 4.07
N GLY A 336 8.40 -14.99 4.83
CA GLY A 336 8.49 -16.38 4.38
C GLY A 336 9.67 -16.69 3.46
N VAL A 337 10.64 -15.79 3.29
CA VAL A 337 11.83 -16.03 2.44
C VAL A 337 12.71 -17.11 3.07
N CYS A 338 13.12 -18.10 2.27
CA CYS A 338 13.99 -19.19 2.72
C CYS A 338 15.36 -19.14 2.02
N LYS A 339 16.39 -19.70 2.68
CA LYS A 339 17.70 -19.91 2.04
C LYS A 339 17.53 -20.86 0.85
N GLY A 340 18.15 -20.52 -0.29
CA GLY A 340 17.98 -21.25 -1.55
C GLY A 340 16.84 -20.74 -2.42
N ASP A 341 15.99 -19.81 -1.94
CA ASP A 341 14.93 -19.22 -2.76
C ASP A 341 15.50 -18.35 -3.88
N LYS A 342 14.86 -18.43 -5.04
CA LYS A 342 15.36 -17.84 -6.27
C LYS A 342 14.57 -16.61 -6.65
N PHE A 343 15.30 -15.56 -7.01
CA PHE A 343 14.73 -14.24 -7.26
C PHE A 343 15.12 -13.70 -8.62
N SER A 344 14.12 -13.13 -9.28
CA SER A 344 14.26 -12.32 -10.47
C SER A 344 14.31 -10.85 -10.12
N LEU A 345 15.49 -10.24 -10.19
CA LEU A 345 15.53 -8.77 -10.19
C LEU A 345 15.02 -8.21 -11.50
N CYS A 346 14.48 -7.00 -11.47
CA CYS A 346 14.13 -6.19 -12.62
C CYS A 346 14.48 -4.74 -12.29
N SER A 347 14.77 -3.95 -13.32
CA SER A 347 14.66 -2.50 -13.26
C SER A 347 13.43 -2.02 -14.02
N VAL A 348 13.13 -0.74 -13.90
CA VAL A 348 12.05 -0.04 -14.62
C VAL A 348 12.45 0.27 -16.08
N ASP A 349 13.64 -0.18 -16.50
CA ASP A 349 14.12 -0.18 -17.90
C ASP A 349 13.79 -1.49 -18.67
N ASP A 350 13.26 -2.54 -18.03
CA ASP A 350 13.34 -3.94 -18.50
C ASP A 350 12.07 -4.53 -19.16
N ASP A 351 11.12 -3.68 -19.60
CA ASP A 351 9.84 -4.10 -20.19
C ASP A 351 9.74 -3.87 -21.72
N GLU A 352 9.29 -4.92 -22.40
CA GLU A 352 8.60 -4.93 -23.70
C GLU A 352 9.22 -4.20 -24.91
N SER A 353 10.47 -4.57 -25.24
CA SER A 353 10.82 -4.80 -26.65
C SER A 353 10.77 -6.32 -26.94
N GLU A 354 10.22 -6.74 -28.08
CA GLU A 354 10.01 -8.15 -28.45
C GLU A 354 11.30 -9.00 -28.58
N ASP A 355 12.49 -8.38 -28.51
CA ASP A 355 13.79 -9.05 -28.62
C ASP A 355 14.11 -9.92 -27.37
N ALA A 356 13.59 -11.15 -27.39
CA ALA A 356 13.69 -12.14 -26.33
C ALA A 356 15.11 -12.67 -26.03
N THR A 357 16.17 -12.06 -26.58
CA THR A 357 17.56 -12.54 -26.48
C THR A 357 18.30 -12.11 -25.21
N ARG A 358 17.85 -11.07 -24.50
CA ARG A 358 18.47 -10.64 -23.23
C ARG A 358 18.17 -11.62 -22.10
N LYS A 359 19.12 -12.53 -21.85
CA LYS A 359 19.15 -13.43 -20.68
C LYS A 359 19.12 -12.63 -19.37
N LYS A 360 17.91 -12.48 -18.84
CA LYS A 360 17.62 -12.14 -17.44
C LYS A 360 18.32 -13.15 -16.50
N GLU A 361 19.09 -12.70 -15.50
CA GLU A 361 19.98 -13.54 -14.66
C GLU A 361 19.53 -13.75 -13.18
N ILE A 362 19.36 -15.02 -12.78
CA ILE A 362 18.65 -15.47 -11.56
C ILE A 362 19.51 -15.38 -10.29
N PHE A 363 18.98 -14.86 -9.18
CA PHE A 363 19.58 -14.94 -7.83
C PHE A 363 19.14 -16.16 -7.04
N GLU A 364 19.94 -16.45 -6.01
CA GLU A 364 19.62 -17.38 -4.94
C GLU A 364 19.93 -16.72 -3.59
N VAL A 365 19.02 -16.82 -2.62
CA VAL A 365 19.20 -16.31 -1.25
C VAL A 365 20.27 -17.14 -0.53
N ALA A 366 21.42 -16.53 -0.25
CA ALA A 366 22.51 -17.21 0.45
C ALA A 366 22.32 -17.22 1.97
N LYS A 367 21.73 -16.16 2.52
CA LYS A 367 21.48 -15.98 3.96
C LYS A 367 20.22 -15.14 4.17
N VAL A 368 19.33 -15.63 5.03
CA VAL A 368 18.12 -14.93 5.48
C VAL A 368 18.44 -14.21 6.81
N ARG A 369 17.95 -12.98 6.96
CA ARG A 369 17.78 -12.29 8.26
C ARG A 369 16.28 -12.12 8.51
N SER A 370 15.89 -11.55 9.65
CA SER A 370 14.47 -11.45 10.02
C SER A 370 13.62 -10.69 9.00
N LEU A 371 14.12 -9.54 8.52
CA LEU A 371 13.40 -8.59 7.68
C LEU A 371 14.03 -8.38 6.29
N VAL A 372 15.29 -8.79 6.08
CA VAL A 372 16.04 -8.66 4.82
C VAL A 372 16.82 -9.94 4.49
N SER A 373 17.22 -10.15 3.23
CA SER A 373 17.97 -11.36 2.82
C SER A 373 19.12 -11.08 1.86
N GLU A 374 20.28 -11.71 2.10
CA GLU A 374 21.48 -11.58 1.26
C GLU A 374 21.38 -12.46 0.00
N LEU A 375 21.36 -11.82 -1.17
CA LEU A 375 21.25 -12.45 -2.49
C LEU A 375 22.63 -12.72 -3.12
N SER A 376 22.79 -13.89 -3.74
CA SER A 376 24.06 -14.37 -4.33
C SER A 376 24.02 -14.64 -5.84
N ALA A 377 25.19 -14.57 -6.47
CA ALA A 377 25.34 -14.53 -7.92
C ALA A 377 25.48 -15.93 -8.57
N VAL A 378 24.34 -16.57 -8.90
CA VAL A 378 24.29 -17.85 -9.64
C VAL A 378 24.97 -17.77 -11.02
N SER A 379 25.07 -16.58 -11.61
CA SER A 379 25.84 -16.32 -12.82
C SER A 379 26.45 -14.91 -12.73
N PRO A 380 27.78 -14.73 -12.94
CA PRO A 380 28.42 -13.45 -12.71
C PRO A 380 28.31 -12.52 -13.93
N ARG A 381 27.67 -11.36 -13.74
CA ARG A 381 27.83 -10.17 -14.59
C ARG A 381 27.90 -8.91 -13.72
N SER A 382 28.58 -7.89 -14.24
CA SER A 382 28.79 -6.58 -13.60
C SER A 382 27.67 -5.62 -13.97
N THR A 383 26.52 -5.79 -13.36
CA THR A 383 25.36 -4.91 -13.58
C THR A 383 25.36 -3.77 -12.56
N SER A 384 25.11 -2.55 -13.04
CA SER A 384 25.20 -1.31 -12.25
C SER A 384 24.01 -0.38 -12.51
N SER A 385 22.84 -0.96 -12.77
CA SER A 385 21.56 -0.26 -12.74
C SER A 385 21.20 0.17 -11.31
N SER A 386 20.12 0.93 -11.17
CA SER A 386 19.78 1.65 -9.94
C SER A 386 18.27 1.85 -9.83
N GLY A 387 17.70 1.63 -8.65
CA GLY A 387 16.26 1.41 -8.47
C GLY A 387 15.89 -0.03 -8.87
N MET A 388 16.55 -1.01 -8.28
CA MET A 388 16.25 -2.42 -8.53
C MET A 388 15.11 -2.91 -7.64
N MET A 389 14.33 -3.85 -8.17
CA MET A 389 13.27 -4.55 -7.47
C MET A 389 13.33 -6.04 -7.81
N ALA A 390 12.61 -6.90 -7.07
CA ALA A 390 12.73 -8.35 -7.12
C ALA A 390 11.36 -9.05 -7.14
N THR A 391 11.04 -9.73 -8.23
CA THR A 391 9.96 -10.73 -8.28
C THR A 391 10.51 -12.09 -7.87
N ALA A 392 9.76 -12.90 -7.12
CA ALA A 392 10.19 -14.25 -6.77
C ALA A 392 10.07 -15.24 -7.95
N LEU A 393 10.95 -16.25 -7.98
CA LEU A 393 10.92 -17.40 -8.89
C LEU A 393 10.71 -18.73 -8.16
N SER A 394 11.00 -18.78 -6.86
CA SER A 394 10.62 -19.89 -5.98
C SER A 394 10.31 -19.40 -4.56
N HIS A 395 9.41 -20.10 -3.89
CA HIS A 395 9.12 -19.92 -2.46
C HIS A 395 9.15 -21.28 -1.76
N SER A 396 10.29 -21.64 -1.15
CA SER A 396 10.50 -22.93 -0.49
C SER A 396 9.71 -23.06 0.82
N SER A 397 9.23 -21.94 1.35
CA SER A 397 8.26 -21.86 2.43
C SER A 397 6.92 -22.52 2.09
N LEU A 398 6.46 -22.43 0.84
CA LEU A 398 5.19 -23.03 0.40
C LEU A 398 5.23 -24.57 0.43
N ARG A 399 6.42 -25.18 0.30
CA ARG A 399 6.61 -26.64 0.41
C ARG A 399 6.32 -27.21 1.80
N LYS A 400 6.17 -26.36 2.82
CA LYS A 400 5.76 -26.74 4.19
C LYS A 400 4.27 -27.13 4.26
N TYR A 401 3.49 -26.82 3.23
CA TYR A 401 2.06 -27.09 3.13
C TYR A 401 1.82 -28.15 2.02
N PRO A 402 2.07 -29.44 2.30
CA PRO A 402 1.88 -30.51 1.32
C PRO A 402 0.44 -30.58 0.83
N VAL A 403 0.27 -30.80 -0.47
CA VAL A 403 -1.02 -30.96 -1.14
C VAL A 403 -1.12 -32.37 -1.70
N LYS A 404 -2.21 -33.06 -1.38
CA LYS A 404 -2.55 -34.36 -1.96
C LYS A 404 -3.57 -34.11 -3.08
N LEU A 405 -3.29 -34.62 -4.29
CA LEU A 405 -4.10 -34.39 -5.49
C LEU A 405 -4.60 -35.71 -6.08
N GLN A 406 -5.91 -35.88 -6.09
CA GLN A 406 -6.61 -37.00 -6.70
C GLN A 406 -7.27 -36.52 -8.00
N VAL A 407 -6.97 -37.20 -9.12
CA VAL A 407 -7.47 -36.87 -10.47
C VAL A 407 -8.09 -38.10 -11.13
N PRO A 408 -9.10 -37.95 -12.02
CA PRO A 408 -9.82 -39.09 -12.63
C PRO A 408 -8.92 -40.06 -13.40
N SER A 409 -7.84 -39.58 -14.01
CA SER A 409 -6.86 -40.41 -14.73
C SER A 409 -5.42 -40.15 -14.27
N GLN A 410 -4.79 -41.18 -13.70
CA GLN A 410 -3.40 -41.12 -13.20
C GLN A 410 -2.34 -40.91 -14.31
N SER A 411 -2.75 -40.95 -15.58
CA SER A 411 -1.91 -40.83 -16.77
C SER A 411 -1.96 -39.48 -17.48
N ASN A 412 -2.78 -38.51 -17.04
CA ASN A 412 -2.85 -37.20 -17.68
C ASN A 412 -1.49 -36.46 -17.60
N HIS A 413 -1.04 -35.94 -18.74
CA HIS A 413 0.22 -35.21 -18.91
C HIS A 413 0.11 -33.75 -18.43
N ALA A 414 -1.02 -33.09 -18.67
CA ALA A 414 -1.24 -31.68 -18.34
C ALA A 414 -1.04 -31.41 -16.84
N TRP A 415 -1.58 -32.25 -15.96
CA TRP A 415 -1.37 -32.17 -14.51
C TRP A 415 0.10 -32.30 -14.11
N ARG A 416 0.85 -33.22 -14.73
CA ARG A 416 2.30 -33.35 -14.48
C ARG A 416 3.05 -32.09 -14.90
N THR A 417 2.74 -31.52 -16.06
CA THR A 417 3.32 -30.26 -16.53
C THR A 417 2.98 -29.10 -15.59
N ALA A 418 1.71 -28.91 -15.24
CA ALA A 418 1.26 -27.80 -14.39
C ALA A 418 1.81 -27.85 -12.95
N ILE A 419 2.11 -29.05 -12.43
CA ILE A 419 2.85 -29.26 -11.17
C ILE A 419 4.34 -28.94 -11.36
N HIS A 420 5.00 -29.46 -12.40
CA HIS A 420 6.41 -29.16 -12.69
C HIS A 420 6.66 -27.66 -12.93
N GLU A 421 5.68 -26.93 -13.46
CA GLU A 421 5.73 -25.48 -13.67
C GLU A 421 5.53 -24.64 -12.39
N ARG A 422 5.14 -25.25 -11.26
CA ARG A 422 4.96 -24.59 -9.96
C ARG A 422 5.87 -25.23 -8.89
N PRO A 423 7.22 -25.17 -9.05
CA PRO A 423 8.17 -25.91 -8.20
C PRO A 423 8.20 -25.47 -6.73
N SER A 424 7.62 -24.31 -6.39
CA SER A 424 7.39 -23.85 -5.02
C SER A 424 6.39 -24.72 -4.25
N LEU A 425 5.47 -25.41 -4.95
CA LEU A 425 4.47 -26.27 -4.33
C LEU A 425 5.03 -27.67 -4.05
N HIS A 426 4.43 -28.33 -3.07
CA HIS A 426 4.68 -29.74 -2.75
C HIS A 426 3.39 -30.54 -3.01
N VAL A 427 3.10 -30.79 -4.29
CA VAL A 427 1.93 -31.57 -4.72
C VAL A 427 2.31 -33.04 -4.91
N THR A 428 1.51 -33.95 -4.38
CA THR A 428 1.66 -35.40 -4.53
C THR A 428 0.39 -36.00 -5.11
N MET A 429 0.49 -36.76 -6.20
CA MET A 429 -0.68 -37.35 -6.87
C MET A 429 -1.06 -38.72 -6.30
N GLY A 430 -2.36 -39.02 -6.32
CA GLY A 430 -2.95 -40.32 -5.93
C GLY A 430 -3.91 -40.21 -4.75
N ASP A 431 -4.46 -41.33 -4.32
CA ASP A 431 -5.45 -41.39 -3.24
C ASP A 431 -4.83 -41.11 -1.87
N ALA A 432 -5.53 -40.36 -1.01
CA ALA A 432 -5.08 -40.07 0.35
C ALA A 432 -5.13 -41.31 1.25
N THR A 433 -4.01 -41.66 1.89
CA THR A 433 -3.97 -42.71 2.92
C THR A 433 -4.08 -42.12 4.33
N PRO A 434 -4.56 -42.87 5.34
CA PRO A 434 -4.59 -42.40 6.74
C PRO A 434 -3.23 -42.13 7.40
N ARG A 435 -2.11 -42.23 6.66
CA ARG A 435 -0.76 -41.84 7.11
C ARG A 435 -0.21 -40.63 6.36
N ASP A 436 -0.94 -40.12 5.37
CA ASP A 436 -0.47 -39.02 4.52
C ASP A 436 -0.60 -37.70 5.28
N LEU A 437 0.49 -36.95 5.36
CA LEU A 437 0.47 -35.60 5.92
C LEU A 437 0.25 -34.60 4.77
N PHE A 438 -0.95 -34.03 4.71
CA PHE A 438 -1.34 -32.97 3.80
C PHE A 438 -1.97 -31.80 4.57
N THR A 439 -1.78 -30.57 4.07
CA THR A 439 -2.56 -29.39 4.46
C THR A 439 -3.89 -29.38 3.71
N PHE A 440 -3.86 -29.76 2.42
CA PHE A 440 -5.04 -29.83 1.57
C PHE A 440 -5.11 -31.16 0.80
N HIS A 441 -6.31 -31.75 0.75
CA HIS A 441 -6.64 -32.85 -0.16
C HIS A 441 -7.58 -32.33 -1.25
N VAL A 442 -7.12 -32.35 -2.50
CA VAL A 442 -7.83 -31.88 -3.68
C VAL A 442 -8.32 -33.09 -4.47
N THR A 443 -9.62 -33.18 -4.70
CA THR A 443 -10.24 -34.21 -5.56
C THR A 443 -10.89 -33.54 -6.76
N VAL A 444 -10.40 -33.82 -7.97
CA VAL A 444 -11.05 -33.45 -9.22
C VAL A 444 -12.10 -34.51 -9.53
N ILE A 445 -13.36 -34.07 -9.67
CA ILE A 445 -14.55 -34.94 -9.81
C ILE A 445 -14.94 -35.07 -11.28
N SER A 446 -14.85 -33.97 -12.03
CA SER A 446 -15.08 -33.90 -13.48
C SER A 446 -14.30 -32.73 -14.08
N GLN A 447 -14.38 -32.57 -15.40
CA GLN A 447 -13.80 -31.46 -16.16
C GLN A 447 -14.27 -30.08 -15.65
N GLU A 448 -15.48 -30.01 -15.06
CA GLU A 448 -16.11 -28.78 -14.55
C GLU A 448 -16.21 -28.73 -13.00
N SER A 449 -15.68 -29.72 -12.27
CA SER A 449 -15.92 -29.82 -10.82
C SER A 449 -14.75 -30.39 -10.01
N TYR A 450 -14.45 -29.74 -8.89
CA TYR A 450 -13.46 -30.19 -7.91
C TYR A 450 -13.95 -29.93 -6.47
N GLN A 451 -13.31 -30.59 -5.50
CA GLN A 451 -13.43 -30.30 -4.07
C GLN A 451 -12.04 -30.16 -3.46
N ILE A 452 -11.90 -29.29 -2.46
CA ILE A 452 -10.69 -29.20 -1.62
C ILE A 452 -11.11 -29.41 -0.16
N ARG A 453 -10.35 -30.20 0.57
CA ARG A 453 -10.54 -30.48 2.00
C ARG A 453 -9.31 -30.11 2.82
N ASP A 454 -9.52 -29.69 4.06
CA ASP A 454 -8.45 -29.42 5.02
C ASP A 454 -7.84 -30.72 5.60
N ALA A 455 -6.80 -30.58 6.42
CA ALA A 455 -6.19 -31.69 7.16
C ALA A 455 -7.13 -32.39 8.16
N SER A 456 -8.29 -31.81 8.46
CA SER A 456 -9.36 -32.38 9.31
C SER A 456 -10.48 -33.03 8.49
N ASN A 457 -10.33 -33.11 7.15
CA ASN A 457 -11.29 -33.60 6.17
C ASN A 457 -12.58 -32.75 5.98
N ASN A 458 -12.62 -31.53 6.55
CA ASN A 458 -13.67 -30.54 6.28
C ASN A 458 -13.59 -30.04 4.84
N LEU A 459 -14.71 -29.71 4.21
CA LEU A 459 -14.73 -29.09 2.88
C LEU A 459 -14.40 -27.59 2.99
N LEU A 460 -13.53 -27.08 2.11
CA LEU A 460 -13.26 -25.65 2.01
C LEU A 460 -14.43 -24.92 1.33
N ALA A 461 -14.90 -23.83 1.95
CA ALA A 461 -15.88 -22.92 1.37
C ALA A 461 -15.24 -21.84 0.48
N ASN A 462 -16.10 -21.08 -0.21
CA ASN A 462 -15.74 -19.85 -0.94
C ASN A 462 -14.72 -20.01 -2.09
N LEU A 463 -14.58 -21.23 -2.62
CA LEU A 463 -13.77 -21.51 -3.80
C LEU A 463 -14.55 -21.21 -5.10
N PRO A 464 -13.91 -20.68 -6.15
CA PRO A 464 -14.58 -20.38 -7.42
C PRO A 464 -14.85 -21.66 -8.25
N PRO A 465 -15.88 -21.66 -9.12
CA PRO A 465 -16.03 -22.72 -10.11
C PRO A 465 -14.91 -22.68 -11.16
N PRO A 466 -14.59 -23.79 -11.84
CA PRO A 466 -13.67 -23.80 -12.98
C PRO A 466 -14.08 -22.85 -14.09
N ILE A 467 -13.10 -22.14 -14.66
CA ILE A 467 -13.26 -21.27 -15.84
C ILE A 467 -12.81 -21.95 -17.15
N SER A 468 -12.23 -23.15 -17.05
CA SER A 468 -11.67 -23.96 -18.12
C SER A 468 -11.88 -25.44 -17.81
N ASP A 469 -11.78 -26.30 -18.83
CA ASP A 469 -11.74 -27.75 -18.65
C ASP A 469 -10.48 -28.13 -17.83
N LEU A 470 -10.70 -28.74 -16.67
CA LEU A 470 -9.63 -29.14 -15.74
C LEU A 470 -8.77 -30.32 -16.21
N GLU A 471 -9.21 -31.10 -17.20
CA GLU A 471 -8.41 -32.17 -17.80
C GLU A 471 -7.53 -31.66 -18.96
N GLU A 472 -7.97 -30.64 -19.70
CA GLU A 472 -7.17 -29.97 -20.73
C GLU A 472 -6.20 -28.92 -20.16
N ASP A 473 -6.69 -27.93 -19.40
CA ASP A 473 -5.86 -26.92 -18.72
C ASP A 473 -6.13 -26.85 -17.20
N PRO A 474 -5.37 -27.62 -16.40
CA PRO A 474 -5.43 -27.56 -14.94
C PRO A 474 -4.79 -26.30 -14.33
N SER A 475 -4.29 -25.35 -15.12
CA SER A 475 -3.59 -24.16 -14.61
C SER A 475 -4.43 -23.36 -13.64
N PHE A 476 -5.73 -23.22 -13.89
CA PHE A 476 -6.66 -22.54 -12.98
C PHE A 476 -6.65 -23.18 -11.58
N LEU A 477 -6.97 -24.47 -11.45
CA LEU A 477 -6.98 -25.14 -10.14
C LEU A 477 -5.59 -25.14 -9.49
N MET A 478 -4.53 -25.23 -10.28
CA MET A 478 -3.16 -25.15 -9.78
C MET A 478 -2.78 -23.75 -9.25
N ASP A 479 -3.42 -22.68 -9.72
CA ASP A 479 -3.28 -21.33 -9.15
C ASP A 479 -4.20 -21.12 -7.93
N ILE A 480 -5.40 -21.72 -7.88
CA ILE A 480 -6.21 -21.83 -6.64
C ILE A 480 -5.40 -22.53 -5.53
N ILE A 481 -4.72 -23.64 -5.86
CA ILE A 481 -3.85 -24.37 -4.92
C ILE A 481 -2.67 -23.50 -4.47
N GLU A 482 -2.02 -22.75 -5.39
CA GLU A 482 -0.95 -21.83 -5.02
C GLU A 482 -1.44 -20.72 -4.07
N HIS A 483 -2.64 -20.19 -4.33
CA HIS A 483 -3.28 -19.17 -3.50
C HIS A 483 -3.55 -19.66 -2.09
N LEU A 484 -4.22 -20.81 -1.94
CA LEU A 484 -4.53 -21.41 -0.62
C LEU A 484 -3.25 -21.75 0.16
N VAL A 485 -2.21 -22.25 -0.50
CA VAL A 485 -0.91 -22.53 0.11
C VAL A 485 -0.17 -21.25 0.51
N ARG A 486 -0.31 -20.14 -0.24
CA ARG A 486 0.18 -18.82 0.18
C ARG A 486 -0.62 -18.25 1.36
N TYR A 487 -1.94 -18.43 1.40
CA TYR A 487 -2.80 -18.01 2.51
C TYR A 487 -2.40 -18.72 3.81
N GLU A 488 -2.27 -20.05 3.80
CA GLU A 488 -1.78 -20.82 4.95
C GLU A 488 -0.33 -20.45 5.32
N MET A 489 0.53 -20.09 4.36
CA MET A 489 1.84 -19.53 4.69
C MET A 489 1.69 -18.22 5.49
N VAL A 490 0.92 -17.23 5.02
CA VAL A 490 0.78 -15.94 5.72
C VAL A 490 0.16 -16.11 7.10
N LYS A 491 -0.91 -16.89 7.20
CA LYS A 491 -1.59 -17.27 8.45
C LYS A 491 -0.60 -17.84 9.48
N ASN A 492 0.30 -18.72 9.05
CA ASN A 492 1.26 -19.40 9.92
C ASN A 492 2.65 -18.72 10.03
N ILE A 493 2.87 -17.51 9.47
CA ILE A 493 4.09 -16.73 9.74
C ILE A 493 4.08 -16.25 11.19
N PHE A 494 5.12 -16.62 11.96
CA PHE A 494 5.37 -16.14 13.33
C PHE A 494 6.88 -16.00 13.60
N ASN A 495 7.26 -15.11 14.53
CA ASN A 495 8.64 -15.05 15.01
C ASN A 495 8.87 -16.14 16.08
N LYS A 496 9.86 -17.01 15.85
CA LYS A 496 10.23 -18.11 16.76
C LYS A 496 11.19 -17.70 17.87
N ALA A 497 11.97 -16.64 17.66
CA ALA A 497 12.98 -16.14 18.58
C ALA A 497 12.92 -14.61 18.73
N PRO A 498 11.75 -14.04 19.09
CA PRO A 498 11.61 -12.61 19.35
C PRO A 498 12.45 -12.19 20.55
N SER A 499 13.10 -11.03 20.42
CA SER A 499 13.81 -10.37 21.52
C SER A 499 12.83 -10.01 22.63
N GLN A 500 13.01 -10.54 23.85
CA GLN A 500 12.12 -10.28 24.99
C GLN A 500 11.91 -8.78 25.23
N LYS A 501 13.00 -8.00 25.20
CA LYS A 501 13.02 -6.54 25.30
C LYS A 501 12.24 -5.83 24.17
N PHE A 502 12.04 -6.48 23.01
CA PHE A 502 11.20 -5.96 21.94
C PHE A 502 9.72 -6.24 22.20
N ILE A 503 9.36 -7.41 22.73
CA ILE A 503 8.00 -7.70 23.19
C ILE A 503 7.59 -6.70 24.28
N GLU A 504 8.48 -6.45 25.24
CA GLU A 504 8.32 -5.46 26.32
C GLU A 504 8.37 -3.99 25.85
N SER A 505 8.42 -3.73 24.53
CA SER A 505 8.40 -2.36 23.97
C SER A 505 7.09 -1.98 23.29
N PHE A 506 6.07 -2.84 23.32
CA PHE A 506 4.72 -2.52 22.84
C PHE A 506 3.64 -3.32 23.58
N HIS A 507 2.42 -2.80 23.54
CA HIS A 507 1.21 -3.50 23.98
C HIS A 507 0.17 -3.48 22.86
N VAL A 508 -0.60 -4.56 22.73
CA VAL A 508 -1.66 -4.72 21.72
C VAL A 508 -2.90 -5.29 22.41
N GLN A 509 -4.05 -4.66 22.16
CA GLN A 509 -5.35 -5.15 22.63
C GLN A 509 -6.44 -4.86 21.61
N LEU A 510 -7.51 -5.64 21.68
CA LEU A 510 -8.75 -5.43 20.96
C LEU A 510 -9.84 -5.09 21.98
N CYS A 511 -10.48 -3.94 21.86
CA CYS A 511 -11.65 -3.57 22.66
C CYS A 511 -12.92 -3.78 21.84
N ASP A 512 -13.98 -4.23 22.50
CA ASP A 512 -15.35 -4.17 22.00
C ASP A 512 -15.98 -2.94 22.66
N GLU A 513 -16.24 -1.89 21.89
CA GLU A 513 -16.80 -0.63 22.40
C GLU A 513 -18.32 -0.77 22.67
N THR A 514 -18.96 -1.79 22.09
CA THR A 514 -20.39 -2.09 22.26
C THR A 514 -20.65 -2.78 23.61
N SER A 515 -19.81 -3.74 23.97
CA SER A 515 -19.91 -4.53 25.21
C SER A 515 -18.92 -4.11 26.30
N GLY A 516 -17.98 -3.20 26.03
CA GLY A 516 -16.91 -2.78 26.94
C GLY A 516 -15.87 -3.86 27.27
N ARG A 517 -15.85 -4.98 26.52
CA ARG A 517 -14.89 -6.08 26.73
C ARG A 517 -13.52 -5.71 26.15
N THR A 518 -12.46 -6.32 26.67
CA THR A 518 -11.11 -6.19 26.11
C THR A 518 -10.47 -7.57 26.02
N PHE A 519 -9.87 -7.84 24.86
CA PHE A 519 -9.25 -9.09 24.48
C PHE A 519 -7.75 -8.87 24.25
N LEU A 520 -6.94 -9.85 24.65
CA LEU A 520 -5.50 -9.88 24.39
C LEU A 520 -5.20 -10.84 23.23
N PRO A 521 -4.18 -10.57 22.41
CA PRO A 521 -3.87 -11.39 21.24
C PRO A 521 -3.20 -12.72 21.63
N GLY A 522 -3.29 -13.69 20.72
CA GLY A 522 -2.66 -14.98 20.86
C GLY A 522 -3.39 -15.94 21.81
N CYS A 523 -2.63 -16.80 22.53
CA CYS A 523 -3.19 -17.92 23.26
C CYS A 523 -2.63 -18.01 24.69
N LEU A 524 -3.53 -18.21 25.66
CA LEU A 524 -3.19 -18.41 27.07
C LEU A 524 -2.38 -19.71 27.32
N ARG A 525 -2.42 -20.67 26.39
CA ARG A 525 -1.63 -21.92 26.44
C ARG A 525 -0.30 -21.80 25.70
N ASP A 526 -0.33 -21.29 24.47
CA ASP A 526 0.82 -21.27 23.55
C ASP A 526 1.67 -19.99 23.62
N ARG A 527 1.35 -19.08 24.55
CA ARG A 527 1.92 -17.74 24.76
C ARG A 527 1.48 -16.71 23.71
N LEU A 528 1.93 -15.46 23.87
CA LEU A 528 1.53 -14.29 23.07
C LEU A 528 1.87 -14.40 21.57
N LEU A 529 2.93 -15.14 21.20
CA LEU A 529 3.53 -15.13 19.86
C LEU A 529 3.58 -16.55 19.26
N HIS A 530 2.49 -16.93 18.60
CA HIS A 530 2.30 -18.24 17.98
C HIS A 530 1.38 -18.12 16.73
N PRO A 531 1.37 -19.11 15.81
CA PRO A 531 0.37 -19.19 14.73
C PRO A 531 -1.07 -19.33 15.25
N PRO A 532 -2.09 -18.77 14.59
CA PRO A 532 -3.49 -18.89 14.99
C PRO A 532 -3.89 -20.34 15.32
N CYS A 533 -4.31 -20.59 16.56
CA CYS A 533 -4.53 -21.94 17.08
C CYS A 533 -6.02 -22.32 17.07
N SER A 534 -6.28 -23.63 17.04
CA SER A 534 -7.64 -24.19 17.01
C SER A 534 -8.34 -24.22 18.38
N HIS A 535 -7.73 -23.63 19.42
CA HIS A 535 -8.30 -23.56 20.77
C HIS A 535 -9.59 -22.71 20.78
N PRO A 536 -10.74 -23.24 21.24
CA PRO A 536 -12.00 -22.49 21.26
C PRO A 536 -11.94 -21.19 22.06
N GLU A 537 -11.21 -21.18 23.18
CA GLU A 537 -11.05 -19.97 24.02
C GLU A 537 -10.15 -18.88 23.40
N CYS A 538 -9.61 -19.11 22.20
CA CYS A 538 -8.83 -18.13 21.44
C CYS A 538 -9.61 -17.55 20.25
N VAL A 539 -10.92 -17.81 20.19
CA VAL A 539 -11.86 -17.13 19.29
C VAL A 539 -12.54 -15.99 20.05
N VAL A 540 -12.49 -14.78 19.49
CA VAL A 540 -13.22 -13.61 19.96
C VAL A 540 -14.58 -13.61 19.27
N GLU A 541 -15.61 -14.10 19.95
CA GLU A 541 -16.99 -14.12 19.45
C GLU A 541 -17.68 -12.78 19.69
N ILE A 542 -18.31 -12.24 18.65
CA ILE A 542 -18.97 -10.93 18.62
C ILE A 542 -20.30 -11.01 17.86
N GLU A 543 -21.18 -10.05 18.10
CA GLU A 543 -22.38 -9.83 17.29
C GLU A 543 -22.03 -9.04 16.01
N GLU A 544 -22.83 -9.21 14.96
CA GLU A 544 -22.76 -8.42 13.73
C GLU A 544 -22.96 -6.90 13.99
N ASP A 545 -22.35 -6.05 13.16
CA ASP A 545 -22.32 -4.58 13.27
C ASP A 545 -21.70 -4.06 14.60
N ALA A 546 -20.90 -4.88 15.30
CA ALA A 546 -20.22 -4.46 16.53
C ALA A 546 -19.07 -3.49 16.23
N GLU A 547 -19.06 -2.31 16.88
CA GLU A 547 -17.92 -1.40 16.85
C GLU A 547 -16.77 -1.96 17.70
N LEU A 548 -15.73 -2.45 17.03
CA LEU A 548 -14.49 -2.93 17.63
C LEU A 548 -13.38 -1.87 17.52
N CYS A 549 -12.49 -1.81 18.49
CA CYS A 549 -11.42 -0.82 18.59
C CYS A 549 -10.07 -1.52 18.78
N LEU A 550 -9.24 -1.49 17.73
CA LEU A 550 -7.86 -1.96 17.76
C LEU A 550 -7.00 -0.90 18.45
N VAL A 551 -6.21 -1.30 19.45
CA VAL A 551 -5.32 -0.38 20.19
C VAL A 551 -3.90 -0.96 20.23
N VAL A 552 -2.93 -0.18 19.77
CA VAL A 552 -1.50 -0.51 19.84
C VAL A 552 -0.76 0.62 20.53
N ARG A 553 0.01 0.30 21.56
CA ARG A 553 0.88 1.24 22.29
C ARG A 553 2.34 0.89 22.06
N ASN A 554 3.17 1.90 21.85
CA ASN A 554 4.62 1.79 21.97
C ASN A 554 4.97 2.10 23.43
N GLU A 555 5.55 1.13 24.13
CA GLU A 555 5.98 1.26 25.54
C GLU A 555 7.52 1.39 25.64
N GLY A 556 8.20 1.50 24.50
CA GLY A 556 9.64 1.67 24.36
C GLY A 556 10.13 3.04 24.82
N GLY A 557 10.33 3.19 26.15
CA GLY A 557 10.82 4.40 26.83
C GLY A 557 12.26 4.84 26.52
N LYS A 558 12.68 4.80 25.25
CA LYS A 558 13.98 5.27 24.73
C LYS A 558 13.88 6.10 23.45
N GLY A 559 12.70 6.66 23.14
CA GLY A 559 12.54 7.55 21.98
C GLY A 559 12.55 6.83 20.62
N GLN A 560 12.40 5.50 20.59
CA GLN A 560 12.39 4.72 19.36
C GLN A 560 10.96 4.56 18.81
N ASN A 561 10.77 4.91 17.54
CA ASN A 561 9.54 4.61 16.81
C ASN A 561 9.43 3.10 16.52
N LEU A 562 8.20 2.62 16.37
CA LEU A 562 7.88 1.30 15.85
C LEU A 562 7.17 1.43 14.50
N SER A 563 7.29 0.42 13.64
CA SER A 563 6.50 0.31 12.40
C SER A 563 5.44 -0.77 12.57
N LEU A 564 4.19 -0.38 12.42
CA LEU A 564 2.98 -1.19 12.58
C LEU A 564 2.37 -1.51 11.22
N HIS A 565 1.94 -2.76 11.04
CA HIS A 565 1.21 -3.23 9.86
C HIS A 565 0.07 -4.14 10.33
N VAL A 566 -1.14 -3.95 9.78
CA VAL A 566 -2.34 -4.71 10.16
C VAL A 566 -2.96 -5.34 8.92
N TYR A 567 -3.19 -6.65 8.97
CA TYR A 567 -3.76 -7.43 7.88
C TYR A 567 -5.00 -8.19 8.35
N ASN A 568 -6.05 -8.25 7.52
CA ASN A 568 -7.11 -9.25 7.67
C ASN A 568 -6.79 -10.47 6.81
N LEU A 569 -7.19 -11.65 7.29
CA LEU A 569 -7.22 -12.89 6.54
C LEU A 569 -8.67 -13.42 6.65
N ASP A 570 -9.41 -13.36 5.54
CA ASP A 570 -10.87 -13.42 5.54
C ASP A 570 -11.46 -14.77 5.07
N ALA A 571 -12.78 -14.89 5.16
CA ALA A 571 -13.53 -16.06 4.71
C ALA A 571 -13.47 -16.33 3.18
N PHE A 572 -13.06 -15.36 2.35
CA PHE A 572 -12.87 -15.48 0.90
C PHE A 572 -11.39 -15.69 0.51
N TRP A 573 -10.55 -16.00 1.48
CA TRP A 573 -9.12 -16.23 1.34
C TRP A 573 -8.35 -14.99 0.84
N GLU A 574 -8.88 -13.78 1.02
CA GLU A 574 -8.15 -12.52 0.84
C GLU A 574 -7.12 -12.34 1.96
N VAL A 575 -5.98 -11.71 1.65
CA VAL A 575 -5.04 -11.20 2.66
C VAL A 575 -4.96 -9.69 2.44
N GLU A 576 -5.82 -8.96 3.14
CA GLU A 576 -6.02 -7.53 2.92
C GLU A 576 -5.23 -6.69 3.94
N ASN A 577 -4.38 -5.79 3.46
CA ASN A 577 -3.72 -4.78 4.30
C ASN A 577 -4.74 -3.72 4.74
N MET A 578 -5.19 -3.79 6.00
CA MET A 578 -6.30 -2.98 6.52
C MET A 578 -5.94 -1.50 6.68
N LEU A 579 -4.65 -1.19 6.95
CA LEU A 579 -4.15 0.20 6.95
C LEU A 579 -4.26 0.86 5.56
N ARG A 580 -4.36 0.05 4.50
CA ARG A 580 -4.21 0.43 3.07
C ARG A 580 -3.04 1.37 2.80
N GLY A 581 -1.99 1.29 3.60
CA GLY A 581 -0.68 1.88 3.38
C GLY A 581 0.40 0.84 3.67
N ASP A 582 1.64 1.10 3.27
CA ASP A 582 2.74 0.18 3.52
C ASP A 582 2.94 -0.13 5.02
N HIS A 583 2.83 0.91 5.87
CA HIS A 583 2.98 0.84 7.31
C HIS A 583 2.39 2.08 8.00
N HIS A 584 2.24 2.01 9.33
CA HIS A 584 2.01 3.16 10.21
C HIS A 584 3.22 3.33 11.15
N ILE A 585 3.71 4.56 11.31
CA ILE A 585 4.78 4.87 12.28
C ILE A 585 4.17 5.18 13.64
N LEU A 586 4.43 4.32 14.61
CA LEU A 586 3.97 4.46 15.99
C LEU A 586 5.09 5.08 16.86
N PRO A 587 5.03 6.39 17.17
CA PRO A 587 6.00 7.02 18.05
C PRO A 587 5.84 6.50 19.49
N PRO A 588 6.87 6.62 20.34
CA PRO A 588 6.75 6.34 21.78
C PRO A 588 5.99 7.46 22.49
N PRO A 589 5.52 7.26 23.73
CA PRO A 589 4.94 8.30 24.56
C PRO A 589 5.99 9.36 24.91
N LYS A 590 5.66 10.63 24.62
CA LYS A 590 6.52 11.79 24.91
C LYS A 590 5.69 12.89 25.56
N THR A 591 5.98 13.18 26.82
CA THR A 591 5.31 14.22 27.62
C THR A 591 5.92 15.61 27.50
N ASN A 592 7.01 15.77 26.73
CA ASN A 592 7.79 17.00 26.68
C ASN A 592 7.52 17.79 25.39
N ILE A 593 6.69 18.83 25.52
CA ILE A 593 6.23 19.76 24.47
C ILE A 593 7.41 20.44 23.73
N ASN A 594 8.61 20.47 24.30
CA ASN A 594 9.77 21.16 23.75
C ASN A 594 10.67 20.30 22.83
N GLU A 595 10.25 19.10 22.39
CA GLU A 595 11.04 18.26 21.49
C GLU A 595 10.69 18.50 20.00
N LYS A 596 11.73 18.68 19.17
CA LYS A 596 11.62 19.18 17.78
C LYS A 596 10.73 18.35 16.85
N ASP A 597 10.67 17.03 17.04
CA ASP A 597 9.85 16.15 16.20
C ASP A 597 8.41 15.97 16.74
N PHE A 598 8.12 16.43 17.97
CA PHE A 598 6.83 16.25 18.64
C PHE A 598 6.43 17.47 19.50
N PRO A 599 6.20 18.66 18.89
CA PRO A 599 5.89 19.89 19.62
C PRO A 599 4.56 19.88 20.39
N SER A 600 3.69 18.90 20.14
CA SER A 600 2.47 18.64 20.91
C SER A 600 2.64 17.58 22.01
N GLY A 601 3.80 16.91 22.06
CA GLY A 601 3.94 15.60 22.68
C GLY A 601 3.18 14.49 21.94
N THR A 602 3.26 13.27 22.49
CA THR A 602 2.59 12.05 21.99
C THR A 602 2.17 11.16 23.16
N ASN A 603 1.01 10.49 23.06
CA ASN A 603 0.61 9.44 24.00
C ASN A 603 1.21 8.06 23.64
N GLY A 604 1.82 7.92 22.46
CA GLY A 604 2.39 6.66 21.96
C GLY A 604 1.36 5.59 21.62
N GLU A 605 0.09 5.97 21.39
CA GLU A 605 -1.03 5.07 21.15
C GLU A 605 -1.64 5.30 19.76
N TRP A 606 -1.69 4.24 18.96
CA TRP A 606 -2.53 4.16 17.77
C TRP A 606 -3.85 3.47 18.14
N ARG A 607 -4.95 4.05 17.66
CA ARG A 607 -6.31 3.50 17.79
C ARG A 607 -6.97 3.46 16.43
N GLN A 608 -7.82 2.47 16.23
CA GLN A 608 -8.66 2.37 15.04
C GLN A 608 -9.95 1.62 15.35
N THR A 609 -11.08 2.27 15.11
CA THR A 609 -12.38 1.58 15.08
C THR A 609 -12.53 0.80 13.78
N MET A 610 -13.06 -0.41 13.88
CA MET A 610 -13.48 -1.26 12.79
C MET A 610 -14.86 -1.86 13.08
N GLU A 611 -15.66 -2.03 12.05
CA GLU A 611 -16.97 -2.68 12.08
C GLU A 611 -16.83 -4.09 11.50
N MET A 612 -17.50 -5.05 12.15
CA MET A 612 -17.47 -6.46 11.77
C MET A 612 -18.86 -6.91 11.31
N THR A 613 -18.96 -7.45 10.10
CA THR A 613 -20.21 -7.88 9.46
C THR A 613 -20.04 -9.26 8.84
N ILE A 614 -21.13 -9.97 8.59
CA ILE A 614 -21.13 -11.18 7.77
C ILE A 614 -21.32 -10.75 6.31
N PRO A 615 -20.39 -11.08 5.40
CA PRO A 615 -20.50 -10.75 3.97
C PRO A 615 -21.83 -11.18 3.34
N GLN A 616 -22.36 -10.37 2.42
CA GLN A 616 -23.69 -10.61 1.86
C GLN A 616 -23.75 -11.92 1.07
N GLU A 617 -22.69 -12.29 0.34
CA GLU A 617 -22.63 -13.57 -0.36
C GLU A 617 -22.56 -14.80 0.55
N LEU A 618 -22.37 -14.63 1.87
CA LEU A 618 -22.51 -15.69 2.88
C LEU A 618 -23.94 -15.71 3.46
N LYS A 619 -24.52 -14.53 3.76
CA LYS A 619 -25.93 -14.39 4.15
C LYS A 619 -26.88 -14.97 3.10
N ASP A 620 -26.62 -14.70 1.82
CA ASP A 620 -27.40 -15.21 0.68
C ASP A 620 -27.34 -16.75 0.55
N ARG A 621 -26.39 -17.42 1.22
CA ARG A 621 -26.26 -18.88 1.28
C ARG A 621 -26.82 -19.47 2.59
N GLY A 622 -27.27 -18.63 3.52
CA GLY A 622 -27.77 -19.04 4.83
C GLY A 622 -26.71 -19.24 5.90
N GLU A 623 -25.47 -18.76 5.68
CA GLU A 623 -24.43 -18.79 6.72
C GLU A 623 -24.72 -17.74 7.80
N THR A 624 -24.74 -18.16 9.06
CA THR A 624 -25.05 -17.29 10.22
C THR A 624 -23.81 -16.81 10.98
N GLN A 625 -22.61 -17.05 10.44
CA GLN A 625 -21.34 -16.64 11.04
C GLN A 625 -20.23 -16.51 9.99
N CYS A 626 -19.22 -15.68 10.25
CA CYS A 626 -17.93 -15.71 9.53
C CYS A 626 -16.76 -15.73 10.52
N GLU A 627 -15.57 -16.12 10.05
CA GLU A 627 -14.33 -16.01 10.83
C GLU A 627 -13.26 -15.24 10.05
N ASP A 628 -12.60 -14.34 10.75
CA ASP A 628 -11.58 -13.43 10.25
C ASP A 628 -10.35 -13.48 11.19
N ILE A 629 -9.13 -13.37 10.64
CA ILE A 629 -7.89 -13.36 11.45
C ILE A 629 -7.15 -12.04 11.25
N ILE A 630 -7.25 -11.17 12.26
CA ILE A 630 -6.58 -9.87 12.29
C ILE A 630 -5.13 -10.05 12.78
N LYS A 631 -4.17 -9.74 11.90
CA LYS A 631 -2.75 -10.06 12.04
C LYS A 631 -1.89 -8.80 12.08
N PHE A 632 -1.29 -8.56 13.25
CA PHE A 632 -0.48 -7.40 13.59
C PHE A 632 1.01 -7.72 13.44
N PHE A 633 1.69 -7.15 12.44
CA PHE A 633 3.15 -7.17 12.37
C PHE A 633 3.69 -5.89 13.02
N ILE A 634 4.70 -6.02 13.89
CA ILE A 634 5.38 -4.90 14.54
C ILE A 634 6.88 -5.06 14.35
N THR A 635 7.54 -4.03 13.82
CA THR A 635 8.98 -4.03 13.46
C THR A 635 9.70 -2.80 14.00
N ARG A 636 11.03 -2.87 14.22
CA ARG A 636 11.86 -1.70 14.59
C ARG A 636 12.18 -0.74 13.45
N GLN A 637 12.06 -1.17 12.20
CA GLN A 637 12.42 -0.39 11.02
C GLN A 637 11.27 -0.49 9.99
N PRO A 638 10.90 0.59 9.29
CA PRO A 638 9.78 0.54 8.35
C PRO A 638 10.07 -0.46 7.23
N THR A 639 9.28 -1.53 7.15
CA THR A 639 9.54 -2.72 6.33
C THR A 639 8.28 -3.07 5.54
N SER A 640 8.35 -3.15 4.20
CA SER A 640 7.16 -3.47 3.41
C SER A 640 6.74 -4.92 3.60
N PHE A 641 5.45 -5.17 3.91
CA PHE A 641 4.85 -6.51 3.92
C PHE A 641 3.90 -6.76 2.74
N MET A 642 3.85 -5.84 1.76
CA MET A 642 2.91 -5.87 0.63
C MET A 642 3.03 -7.10 -0.29
N SER A 643 4.12 -7.86 -0.19
CA SER A 643 4.31 -9.14 -0.88
C SER A 643 3.49 -10.30 -0.30
N LEU A 644 2.93 -10.13 0.92
CA LEU A 644 2.04 -11.09 1.57
C LEU A 644 0.57 -10.90 1.16
N GLU A 645 0.21 -9.77 0.55
CA GLU A 645 -1.16 -9.50 0.09
C GLU A 645 -1.61 -10.51 -0.98
N LEU A 646 -2.87 -10.92 -0.88
CA LEU A 646 -3.55 -11.88 -1.76
C LEU A 646 -4.96 -11.35 -2.07
N PRO A 647 -5.55 -11.64 -3.24
CA PRO A 647 -6.93 -11.28 -3.59
C PRO A 647 -8.00 -12.15 -2.92
N PRO A 648 -9.29 -11.78 -3.00
CA PRO A 648 -10.38 -12.73 -2.85
C PRO A 648 -10.18 -13.81 -3.91
N ILE A 649 -10.28 -15.08 -3.54
CA ILE A 649 -9.85 -16.20 -4.41
C ILE A 649 -10.63 -16.33 -5.73
N GLY A 650 -11.82 -15.71 -5.81
CA GLY A 650 -12.61 -15.63 -7.04
C GLY A 650 -12.11 -14.63 -8.09
N ASP A 651 -11.17 -13.76 -7.75
CA ASP A 651 -10.66 -12.72 -8.64
C ASP A 651 -9.37 -13.18 -9.40
N ILE A 652 -9.15 -14.49 -9.50
CA ILE A 652 -7.97 -15.12 -10.13
C ILE A 652 -8.21 -15.33 -11.63
N CYS A 653 -7.65 -14.45 -12.47
CA CYS A 653 -7.65 -14.57 -13.92
C CYS A 653 -6.25 -14.26 -14.50
N ASP A 654 -5.78 -15.17 -15.37
CA ASP A 654 -4.60 -15.13 -16.25
C ASP A 654 -3.20 -14.76 -15.69
N ARG A 655 -2.19 -15.49 -16.17
CA ARG A 655 -0.76 -15.36 -15.83
C ARG A 655 0.15 -15.59 -17.05
N ARG A 656 1.14 -14.71 -17.28
CA ARG A 656 2.31 -14.96 -18.16
C ARG A 656 3.63 -14.74 -17.37
N LYS A 657 4.81 -15.17 -17.88
CA LYS A 657 6.02 -15.41 -17.02
C LYS A 657 7.36 -14.76 -17.48
N PRO A 658 7.82 -13.60 -16.92
CA PRO A 658 9.23 -13.12 -17.05
C PRO A 658 9.89 -12.33 -15.84
N LYS A 659 11.23 -12.20 -15.61
CA LYS A 659 12.30 -13.26 -15.60
C LYS A 659 13.71 -13.04 -14.95
N SER A 660 14.24 -11.89 -14.41
CA SER A 660 15.54 -11.70 -13.60
C SER A 660 16.68 -10.65 -13.97
N SER A 661 17.71 -10.49 -13.08
CA SER A 661 18.98 -9.65 -13.01
C SER A 661 19.02 -8.14 -12.64
N ARG A 662 20.05 -7.53 -11.96
CA ARG A 662 21.18 -7.86 -10.99
C ARG A 662 21.89 -6.54 -10.46
N GLY A 663 22.55 -6.48 -9.27
CA GLY A 663 23.77 -5.62 -8.96
C GLY A 663 23.76 -4.50 -7.84
N GLY A 664 24.79 -4.29 -6.97
CA GLY A 664 24.74 -3.38 -5.77
C GLY A 664 25.91 -2.34 -5.51
N SER A 665 26.23 -1.75 -4.31
CA SER A 665 25.74 -1.94 -2.89
C SER A 665 26.26 -0.94 -1.73
N GLN A 666 25.48 -0.44 -0.69
CA GLN A 666 25.78 0.05 0.76
C GLN A 666 24.52 0.66 1.55
N ARG A 667 24.08 0.52 2.86
CA ARG A 667 24.19 -0.36 4.11
C ARG A 667 23.12 -0.02 5.25
N TYR A 668 22.71 -0.92 6.21
CA TYR A 668 21.76 -0.70 7.38
C TYR A 668 21.90 -1.54 8.71
N GLU A 669 21.10 -1.25 9.77
CA GLU A 669 21.14 -1.79 11.18
C GLU A 669 20.18 -2.99 11.56
N SER A 670 19.30 -2.88 12.58
CA SER A 670 18.75 -3.97 13.45
C SER A 670 17.38 -4.56 13.05
N ASP A 671 17.24 -5.91 13.05
CA ASP A 671 16.08 -6.65 12.51
C ASP A 671 15.04 -7.17 13.54
N ASP A 672 14.82 -6.51 14.69
CA ASP A 672 13.82 -6.98 15.68
C ASP A 672 12.37 -6.81 15.15
N TRP A 673 11.56 -7.87 15.28
CA TRP A 673 10.15 -7.93 14.88
C TRP A 673 9.32 -8.90 15.73
N ALA A 674 8.00 -8.76 15.65
CA ALA A 674 7.01 -9.64 16.24
C ALA A 674 5.75 -9.69 15.35
N VAL A 675 4.91 -10.70 15.54
CA VAL A 675 3.59 -10.76 14.92
C VAL A 675 2.57 -11.39 15.88
N LEU A 676 1.41 -10.74 16.00
CA LEU A 676 0.33 -11.08 16.93
C LEU A 676 -0.97 -11.30 16.15
N ASN A 677 -1.89 -12.09 16.70
CA ASN A 677 -3.13 -12.48 16.01
C ASN A 677 -4.35 -12.35 16.94
N PHE A 678 -5.46 -11.87 16.40
CA PHE A 678 -6.81 -12.14 16.93
C PHE A 678 -7.56 -12.99 15.91
N ARG A 679 -8.22 -14.05 16.36
CA ARG A 679 -9.19 -14.80 15.55
C ARG A 679 -10.58 -14.37 15.99
N ILE A 680 -11.32 -13.73 15.11
CA ILE A 680 -12.63 -13.13 15.40
C ILE A 680 -13.69 -13.99 14.72
N ARG A 681 -14.84 -14.18 15.38
CA ARG A 681 -16.02 -14.83 14.82
C ARG A 681 -17.22 -13.89 14.94
N THR A 682 -17.67 -13.36 13.81
CA THR A 682 -18.87 -12.52 13.72
C THR A 682 -20.10 -13.41 13.64
N MET A 683 -21.07 -13.19 14.52
CA MET A 683 -22.33 -13.94 14.59
C MET A 683 -23.51 -13.09 14.12
N ALA A 684 -24.45 -13.69 13.36
CA ALA A 684 -25.69 -13.04 12.96
C ALA A 684 -26.60 -12.73 14.15
N LYS A 685 -27.43 -11.69 14.00
CA LYS A 685 -28.45 -11.24 14.97
C LYS A 685 -29.76 -12.03 14.87
#